data_AF-A0AAD9F4N2-F1
#
_entry.id   AF-A0AAD9F4N2-F1
#
_cell.length_a   1.000
_cell.length_b   1.000
_cell.length_c   1.000
_cell.angle_alpha   90.00
_cell.angle_beta   90.00
_cell.angle_gamma   90.00
#
_symmetry.space_group_name_H-M   'P 1'
#
loop_
_entity.id
_entity.type
_entity.pdbx_description
1 polymer ?
#
loop_
_entity_poly.entity_id
_entity_poly.type
_entity_poly.pdbx_seq_one_letter_code
_entity_poly.pdbx_strand_id
1 'polypeptide(L)'
;MGYKRYFKTARTFYLFTILLIVFVKGITADEEQQGNDGPELKSYHDPDAEEEDVRLAGEVVAGASVTSRHEVSQPEEEKPSPEEGLEGEEKEDLPEQPPPVEEKPKEIPVVNGGTAHGEPCIFPFRFMDKEYSDCTTDGRGDGRLWCATKYHYDYEKKLYEKLLKIADKGHQKAMEKVAYAMLFGDYMSQNVTMAREMFEKLAIEGSPKAQTALGFLYAAGLGVNSSQAKALVYYTFGALGGNLVAHMILGYRYWGGVGVPQSCESALTHYRLVANQVASDVSLTGGSAVQRIRLLDEVENPGSTSGMLEEDLIQYYQFLAEKGDVQAQVGLGQLHLHGGRGVEQNHQRAYDYFTQAANAGNTHAMAFLGKMYSEGSEYLHQNNETALQYFKKASDLGNPVGQSGLGMAYLYGRGVPVNYELALKYFQKAAEQGWVDGQLQLGTMYYNGIGVKRDYKQALKFFNLASQAGHILAFYNLAQMHATGTGVMRSCHTAVELFKNVCERGRWSERLMSAYGSFKEGEPDAALVQYLLLAEQGYEVAQSNVAFILDQSKREQDIEGVRIFTENETYPRALLHWTRAAAQGYTVARIKLGDYHFYGYGTDVDYETAVIHYRLASEQQHSAQAMFNLGYMHEKGLGIKQDIHLAKRFYDMAAEASPDAQVPVFMALCKLGLVYTLQYLQDLNLKELITEVDLDQLLGPEWDLYLMTVIALLLGTVIAYRQRQHQIIGDPIDWSVRTTMERLWIAVATCMLTSCCVKGNDWWWEYEEGIRHYSQEALNKEFPEKTRPVSFKHPVFQCPDMSPSPSVPSSVEFVKAADIKVIAALGDSLTTAIGANATTVLGIPIEFRHVSWSIGGFGSFESVITLANILKLFNPTLLGAAPGKTVHGMQAHISETGFNLAVTGHNTFNLPSQTRHLIDTLRGYKGLNFEEDWKLLTILMGMNDICDYCKDKALFSVDNFIHYITVSLEMLMNEVPRMIVNVVQILPMQTLREVQKPTPGCRLQRSFCSCLIEPAARSAELRELVEVNLEFQKRLELLLFSDRFFRDDFAVVLQPFLKHADPPRLPNGKIDMTFFTHDCFHFTIKGHEELAKGLWNNMFQPEGGKMIVNSFSDPISLICPPMEHPYIFTRPLAAHSGRPPLQSATLSQISRLLLAHFHCSVLHYNVLSTPKGEVIHPAEQKH
;
A
#
# COMPACT_ATOMS: atom_id res chain seq x y z
N MET A 1 24.93 -40.85 -54.34
CA MET A 1 25.66 -39.77 -53.64
C MET A 1 24.81 -38.50 -53.71
N GLY A 2 24.87 -37.57 -52.73
CA GLY A 2 24.21 -36.24 -52.88
C GLY A 2 23.70 -35.54 -51.61
N TYR A 3 23.38 -36.26 -50.53
CA TYR A 3 22.61 -35.75 -49.37
C TYR A 3 23.40 -34.88 -48.35
N LYS A 4 24.27 -33.96 -48.80
CA LYS A 4 25.12 -33.13 -47.90
C LYS A 4 25.20 -31.62 -48.20
N ARG A 5 24.36 -31.06 -49.09
CA ARG A 5 24.36 -29.60 -49.41
C ARG A 5 23.14 -28.79 -48.93
N TYR A 6 21.95 -29.39 -48.81
CA TYR A 6 20.71 -28.65 -48.49
C TYR A 6 20.68 -27.99 -47.10
N PHE A 7 21.41 -28.51 -46.10
CA PHE A 7 21.32 -28.05 -44.72
C PHE A 7 22.10 -26.75 -44.40
N LYS A 8 22.63 -26.05 -45.41
CA LYS A 8 23.46 -24.83 -45.21
C LYS A 8 22.74 -23.53 -45.54
N THR A 9 21.92 -23.49 -46.60
CA THR A 9 21.20 -22.29 -47.06
C THR A 9 20.01 -21.93 -46.17
N ALA A 10 19.22 -22.91 -45.75
CA ALA A 10 18.12 -22.71 -44.79
C ALA A 10 18.59 -22.04 -43.49
N ARG A 11 19.84 -22.34 -43.06
CA ARG A 11 20.45 -21.80 -41.85
C ARG A 11 20.89 -20.34 -41.96
N THR A 12 21.11 -19.83 -43.18
CA THR A 12 21.42 -18.42 -43.45
C THR A 12 20.15 -17.57 -43.54
N PHE A 13 19.10 -18.05 -44.21
CA PHE A 13 17.82 -17.34 -44.28
C PHE A 13 17.18 -17.17 -42.90
N TYR A 14 17.18 -18.23 -42.09
CA TYR A 14 16.69 -18.19 -40.71
C TYR A 14 17.55 -17.29 -39.79
N LEU A 15 18.82 -17.03 -40.14
CA LEU A 15 19.66 -16.07 -39.40
C LEU A 15 19.32 -14.62 -39.76
N PHE A 16 18.97 -14.34 -41.01
CA PHE A 16 18.70 -12.98 -41.50
C PHE A 16 17.36 -12.45 -40.98
N THR A 17 16.33 -13.30 -40.92
CA THR A 17 15.05 -12.95 -40.28
C THR A 17 15.21 -12.77 -38.77
N ILE A 18 15.99 -13.63 -38.10
CA ILE A 18 16.31 -13.46 -36.67
C ILE A 18 17.08 -12.17 -36.42
N LEU A 19 18.02 -11.76 -37.28
CA LEU A 19 18.76 -10.49 -37.12
C LEU A 19 17.84 -9.26 -37.18
N LEU A 20 16.85 -9.26 -38.07
CA LEU A 20 15.82 -8.21 -38.13
C LEU A 20 14.93 -8.20 -36.88
N ILE A 21 14.51 -9.37 -36.37
CA ILE A 21 13.70 -9.50 -35.15
C ILE A 21 14.50 -9.08 -33.90
N VAL A 22 15.80 -9.40 -33.82
CA VAL A 22 16.69 -9.04 -32.71
C VAL A 22 16.91 -7.53 -32.64
N PHE A 23 16.93 -6.81 -33.77
CA PHE A 23 17.04 -5.35 -33.77
C PHE A 23 15.79 -4.65 -33.21
N VAL A 24 14.62 -5.29 -33.24
CA VAL A 24 13.36 -4.76 -32.69
C VAL A 24 13.16 -5.18 -31.22
N LYS A 25 13.62 -6.37 -30.81
CA LYS A 25 13.48 -6.90 -29.44
C LYS A 25 14.39 -6.28 -28.37
N GLY A 26 15.09 -5.18 -28.66
CA GLY A 26 16.04 -4.56 -27.72
C GLY A 26 15.44 -3.66 -26.62
N ILE A 27 14.11 -3.47 -26.58
CA ILE A 27 13.47 -2.40 -25.77
C ILE A 27 12.30 -2.88 -24.88
N THR A 28 11.72 -4.06 -25.13
CA THR A 28 10.52 -4.53 -24.40
C THR A 28 10.69 -5.93 -23.83
N ALA A 29 10.97 -6.01 -22.53
CA ALA A 29 10.89 -7.22 -21.72
C ALA A 29 10.71 -6.82 -20.26
N ASP A 30 9.47 -6.59 -19.85
CA ASP A 30 8.88 -7.09 -18.61
C ASP A 30 7.35 -6.94 -18.70
N GLU A 31 6.63 -7.58 -17.76
CA GLU A 31 5.17 -7.61 -17.60
C GLU A 31 4.33 -8.21 -18.74
N GLU A 32 3.92 -9.47 -18.57
CA GLU A 32 2.49 -9.79 -18.42
C GLU A 32 2.31 -11.19 -17.79
N GLN A 33 1.72 -11.26 -16.59
CA GLN A 33 0.65 -12.23 -16.23
C GLN A 33 0.24 -12.10 -14.75
N GLN A 34 -0.92 -11.51 -14.50
CA GLN A 34 -1.72 -11.79 -13.31
C GLN A 34 -3.21 -11.67 -13.66
N GLY A 35 -4.01 -12.61 -13.18
CA GLY A 35 -5.42 -12.75 -13.56
C GLY A 35 -5.64 -13.67 -14.80
N ASN A 36 -6.59 -14.61 -14.78
CA ASN A 36 -7.41 -15.04 -13.64
C ASN A 36 -7.96 -16.46 -13.90
N ASP A 37 -7.97 -17.32 -12.88
CA ASP A 37 -8.79 -18.54 -12.82
C ASP A 37 -8.77 -19.08 -11.37
N GLY A 38 -9.94 -19.23 -10.75
CA GLY A 38 -10.07 -19.68 -9.36
C GLY A 38 -10.54 -21.13 -9.22
N PRO A 39 -10.35 -21.75 -8.05
CA PRO A 39 -11.42 -22.62 -7.54
C PRO A 39 -11.68 -22.53 -6.02
N GLU A 40 -12.95 -22.65 -5.68
CA GLU A 40 -13.53 -23.31 -4.50
C GLU A 40 -12.82 -23.18 -3.13
N LEU A 41 -13.15 -22.07 -2.44
CA LEU A 41 -13.85 -22.12 -1.15
C LEU A 41 -13.41 -23.22 -0.15
N LYS A 42 -12.36 -22.96 0.62
CA LYS A 42 -12.14 -23.59 1.93
C LYS A 42 -11.59 -22.58 2.93
N SER A 43 -12.25 -22.54 4.08
CA SER A 43 -12.04 -21.56 5.15
C SER A 43 -10.58 -21.39 5.56
N TYR A 44 -10.07 -20.16 5.45
CA TYR A 44 -8.99 -19.67 6.29
C TYR A 44 -9.21 -18.20 6.65
N HIS A 45 -8.60 -17.73 7.73
CA HIS A 45 -8.66 -16.33 8.13
C HIS A 45 -7.92 -15.43 7.14
N ASP A 46 -8.48 -14.25 6.91
CA ASP A 46 -7.81 -13.11 6.29
C ASP A 46 -6.90 -12.43 7.34
N PRO A 47 -5.59 -12.21 7.08
CA PRO A 47 -4.70 -11.50 8.00
C PRO A 47 -4.79 -9.97 7.94
N ASP A 48 -5.22 -9.39 6.81
CA ASP A 48 -5.04 -7.96 6.52
C ASP A 48 -6.20 -7.07 7.02
N ALA A 49 -7.05 -7.63 7.87
CA ALA A 49 -7.96 -6.87 8.74
C ALA A 49 -7.23 -6.29 9.97
N GLU A 50 -6.14 -5.53 9.76
CA GLU A 50 -5.62 -4.66 10.82
C GLU A 50 -6.69 -3.62 11.19
N GLU A 51 -6.90 -3.41 12.50
CA GLU A 51 -8.03 -2.67 13.04
C GLU A 51 -8.11 -1.24 12.46
N GLU A 52 -9.06 -0.98 11.54
CA GLU A 52 -9.47 0.39 11.21
C GLU A 52 -10.26 0.94 12.41
N ASP A 53 -9.50 1.43 13.38
CA ASP A 53 -9.89 1.51 14.78
C ASP A 53 -10.74 2.76 15.05
N VAL A 54 -11.97 2.76 14.55
CA VAL A 54 -12.98 3.85 14.70
C VAL A 54 -13.50 3.90 16.14
N ARG A 55 -12.61 4.32 17.03
CA ARG A 55 -12.85 4.60 18.45
C ARG A 55 -13.06 6.12 18.63
N LEU A 56 -13.52 6.53 19.83
CA LEU A 56 -13.33 7.88 20.44
C LEU A 56 -14.29 9.01 20.02
N ALA A 57 -15.17 9.59 20.85
CA ALA A 57 -15.30 9.78 22.31
C ALA A 57 -14.84 11.14 22.91
N GLY A 58 -14.39 11.24 24.19
CA GLY A 58 -14.51 12.50 24.99
C GLY A 58 -13.65 12.62 26.28
N GLU A 59 -13.89 13.52 27.25
CA GLU A 59 -15.00 14.47 27.52
C GLU A 59 -14.46 15.90 27.90
N VAL A 60 -15.21 16.67 28.68
CA VAL A 60 -15.18 18.15 28.82
C VAL A 60 -15.01 18.60 30.28
N VAL A 61 -14.41 19.79 30.50
CA VAL A 61 -14.39 20.51 31.80
C VAL A 61 -14.80 21.98 31.60
N ALA A 62 -15.60 22.52 32.53
CA ALA A 62 -16.02 23.93 32.55
C ALA A 62 -15.62 24.64 33.87
N GLY A 63 -15.56 25.98 33.88
CA GLY A 63 -15.53 26.73 35.14
C GLY A 63 -14.98 28.17 35.10
N ALA A 64 -15.87 29.16 35.09
CA ALA A 64 -15.65 30.52 35.62
C ALA A 64 -17.01 31.15 35.98
N SER A 65 -17.12 31.84 37.13
CA SER A 65 -18.40 32.24 37.72
C SER A 65 -18.51 33.73 38.07
N VAL A 66 -19.74 34.27 37.99
CA VAL A 66 -20.24 35.42 38.79
C VAL A 66 -21.71 35.12 39.16
N THR A 67 -22.21 35.70 40.26
CA THR A 67 -23.39 35.28 41.02
C THR A 67 -24.64 36.15 40.86
N SER A 68 -25.84 35.56 40.97
CA SER A 68 -26.94 36.11 41.81
C SER A 68 -28.12 35.15 42.05
N ARG A 69 -28.55 35.11 43.32
CA ARG A 69 -29.69 34.45 44.02
C ARG A 69 -31.07 34.64 43.32
N HIS A 70 -32.13 33.85 43.58
CA HIS A 70 -32.81 33.51 44.86
C HIS A 70 -33.62 32.18 44.77
N GLU A 71 -33.54 31.26 45.74
CA GLU A 71 -34.54 30.89 46.81
C GLU A 71 -35.80 30.12 46.33
N VAL A 72 -36.11 28.87 46.76
CA VAL A 72 -36.47 28.28 48.11
C VAL A 72 -37.96 28.54 48.46
N SER A 73 -38.83 27.64 48.96
CA SER A 73 -38.80 26.32 49.67
C SER A 73 -40.12 25.51 49.42
N GLN A 74 -40.16 24.16 49.34
CA GLN A 74 -40.44 23.09 50.39
C GLN A 74 -41.86 23.09 51.05
N PRO A 75 -42.33 22.06 51.84
CA PRO A 75 -41.84 20.68 52.14
C PRO A 75 -42.94 19.55 52.16
N GLU A 76 -42.76 18.47 52.97
CA GLU A 76 -43.61 17.27 53.28
C GLU A 76 -43.83 16.25 52.12
N GLU A 77 -44.14 14.93 52.25
CA GLU A 77 -44.19 13.85 53.29
C GLU A 77 -44.35 12.47 52.52
N GLU A 78 -44.14 11.22 52.97
CA GLU A 78 -43.39 10.55 54.07
C GLU A 78 -43.16 9.03 53.72
N LYS A 79 -43.43 8.06 54.62
CA LYS A 79 -43.22 6.58 54.56
C LYS A 79 -44.44 5.81 55.19
N PRO A 80 -44.50 4.46 55.43
CA PRO A 80 -43.47 3.39 55.45
C PRO A 80 -43.89 1.98 54.85
N SER A 81 -43.14 0.92 55.22
CA SER A 81 -43.32 -0.55 55.02
C SER A 81 -43.99 -1.21 56.27
N PRO A 82 -44.02 -2.56 56.56
CA PRO A 82 -43.45 -3.80 55.92
C PRO A 82 -44.36 -5.08 55.93
N GLU A 83 -43.80 -6.28 55.62
CA GLU A 83 -44.03 -7.67 56.16
C GLU A 83 -43.35 -8.70 55.20
N GLU A 84 -42.52 -9.68 55.60
CA GLU A 84 -42.76 -11.04 56.19
C GLU A 84 -43.49 -12.05 55.26
N GLY A 85 -43.12 -13.34 55.10
CA GLY A 85 -42.10 -14.18 55.77
C GLY A 85 -41.85 -15.55 55.09
N LEU A 86 -41.67 -16.62 55.88
CA LEU A 86 -41.26 -18.01 55.52
C LEU A 86 -42.46 -18.90 55.02
N GLU A 87 -42.39 -20.14 54.49
CA GLU A 87 -41.36 -21.20 54.19
C GLU A 87 -42.01 -22.15 53.12
N GLY A 88 -41.48 -23.29 52.60
CA GLY A 88 -40.26 -24.09 52.76
C GLY A 88 -40.44 -25.57 52.30
N GLU A 89 -39.47 -26.19 51.61
CA GLU A 89 -39.39 -27.66 51.24
C GLU A 89 -40.53 -28.21 50.31
N GLU A 90 -40.52 -29.38 49.62
CA GLU A 90 -39.51 -30.42 49.28
C GLU A 90 -39.91 -31.27 48.04
N LYS A 91 -38.92 -31.99 47.44
CA LYS A 91 -38.96 -33.30 46.71
C LYS A 91 -39.59 -33.52 45.31
N GLU A 92 -39.01 -34.52 44.64
CA GLU A 92 -39.32 -35.19 43.35
C GLU A 92 -40.61 -36.08 43.46
N ASP A 93 -41.28 -36.56 42.40
CA ASP A 93 -40.76 -37.48 41.38
C ASP A 93 -41.67 -37.66 40.11
N LEU A 94 -41.06 -38.25 39.06
CA LEU A 94 -41.48 -38.78 37.73
C LEU A 94 -42.93 -39.35 37.51
N PRO A 95 -43.35 -39.76 36.28
CA PRO A 95 -43.30 -39.10 34.95
C PRO A 95 -44.57 -39.34 34.05
N GLU A 96 -44.77 -38.64 32.92
CA GLU A 96 -45.62 -39.17 31.81
C GLU A 96 -45.32 -38.57 30.40
N GLN A 97 -45.94 -39.13 29.34
CA GLN A 97 -45.64 -38.88 27.91
C GLN A 97 -46.86 -38.36 27.09
N PRO A 98 -46.72 -37.94 25.81
CA PRO A 98 -47.54 -36.85 25.21
C PRO A 98 -48.81 -37.29 24.48
N PRO A 99 -49.71 -36.34 24.18
CA PRO A 99 -49.97 -35.95 22.78
C PRO A 99 -50.32 -34.44 22.61
N PRO A 100 -50.66 -33.93 21.41
CA PRO A 100 -50.37 -34.37 20.04
C PRO A 100 -49.55 -33.30 19.25
N VAL A 101 -49.39 -33.46 17.93
CA VAL A 101 -48.76 -32.47 17.03
C VAL A 101 -49.82 -31.55 16.43
N GLU A 102 -49.59 -30.22 16.47
CA GLU A 102 -50.29 -29.24 15.63
C GLU A 102 -49.45 -28.83 14.42
N GLU A 103 -50.10 -28.45 13.32
CA GLU A 103 -49.45 -28.17 12.04
C GLU A 103 -48.73 -26.81 12.03
N LYS A 104 -47.52 -26.77 11.47
CA LYS A 104 -46.81 -25.50 11.23
C LYS A 104 -47.63 -24.59 10.30
N PRO A 105 -47.83 -23.30 10.65
CA PRO A 105 -48.19 -22.30 9.67
C PRO A 105 -47.18 -22.30 8.50
N LYS A 106 -47.67 -22.12 7.28
CA LYS A 106 -46.79 -22.02 6.11
C LYS A 106 -45.87 -20.81 6.24
N GLU A 107 -44.59 -21.01 5.91
CA GLU A 107 -43.64 -19.93 5.72
C GLU A 107 -44.19 -18.98 4.64
N ILE A 108 -44.50 -17.74 5.04
CA ILE A 108 -44.66 -16.64 4.09
C ILE A 108 -43.24 -16.30 3.62
N PRO A 109 -42.96 -16.28 2.30
CA PRO A 109 -41.65 -15.84 1.84
C PRO A 109 -41.47 -14.38 2.25
N VAL A 110 -40.46 -14.11 3.07
CA VAL A 110 -40.13 -12.74 3.50
C VAL A 110 -39.53 -12.01 2.30
N VAL A 111 -40.37 -11.26 1.60
CA VAL A 111 -39.94 -10.37 0.52
C VAL A 111 -39.29 -9.15 1.16
N ASN A 112 -37.98 -9.26 1.46
CA ASN A 112 -37.14 -8.12 1.81
C ASN A 112 -36.95 -7.22 0.58
N GLY A 113 -37.97 -6.46 0.23
CA GLY A 113 -37.79 -5.25 -0.56
C GLY A 113 -37.15 -4.19 0.35
N GLY A 114 -35.90 -3.84 0.08
CA GLY A 114 -35.29 -2.64 0.66
C GLY A 114 -35.79 -1.37 -0.03
N THR A 115 -35.64 -0.23 0.63
CA THR A 115 -35.52 1.04 -0.10
C THR A 115 -34.16 1.16 -0.77
N ALA A 116 -33.93 2.16 -1.62
CA ALA A 116 -32.63 2.41 -2.26
C ALA A 116 -31.49 2.83 -1.29
N HIS A 117 -31.75 2.79 0.02
CA HIS A 117 -30.83 3.15 1.10
C HIS A 117 -30.73 2.07 2.19
N GLY A 118 -31.29 0.87 1.96
CA GLY A 118 -31.27 -0.24 2.92
C GLY A 118 -32.12 -0.07 4.18
N GLU A 119 -32.88 1.02 4.28
CA GLU A 119 -33.91 1.16 5.31
C GLU A 119 -35.04 0.16 5.05
N PRO A 120 -35.42 -0.70 6.02
CA PRO A 120 -36.45 -1.70 5.85
C PRO A 120 -37.84 -1.05 5.77
N CYS A 121 -38.67 -1.53 4.85
CA CYS A 121 -40.07 -1.11 4.74
C CYS A 121 -40.82 -1.35 6.07
N ILE A 122 -41.40 -0.31 6.65
CA ILE A 122 -42.30 -0.46 7.79
C ILE A 122 -43.69 -0.82 7.25
N PHE A 123 -44.21 -2.00 7.59
CA PHE A 123 -45.55 -2.43 7.20
C PHE A 123 -46.47 -2.63 8.42
N PRO A 124 -47.72 -2.12 8.39
CA PRO A 124 -48.24 -1.19 7.38
C PRO A 124 -47.61 0.20 7.51
N PHE A 125 -47.54 0.98 6.43
CA PHE A 125 -47.22 2.42 6.48
C PHE A 125 -48.36 3.28 5.95
N ARG A 126 -48.44 4.54 6.41
CA ARG A 126 -49.46 5.51 6.00
C ARG A 126 -48.89 6.54 5.01
N PHE A 127 -49.49 6.60 3.83
CA PHE A 127 -49.17 7.53 2.74
C PHE A 127 -50.45 8.02 2.05
N MET A 128 -50.54 9.32 1.74
CA MET A 128 -51.77 9.98 1.24
C MET A 128 -53.03 9.63 2.06
N ASP A 129 -52.86 9.46 3.38
CA ASP A 129 -53.88 9.03 4.34
C ASP A 129 -54.54 7.65 4.11
N LYS A 130 -53.97 6.83 3.21
CA LYS A 130 -54.21 5.38 3.11
C LYS A 130 -53.14 4.61 3.91
N GLU A 131 -53.44 3.40 4.36
CA GLU A 131 -52.42 2.43 4.81
C GLU A 131 -52.08 1.43 3.69
N TYR A 132 -50.78 1.10 3.59
CA TYR A 132 -50.22 0.13 2.65
C TYR A 132 -49.50 -0.96 3.45
N SER A 133 -49.85 -2.22 3.21
CA SER A 133 -49.25 -3.40 3.84
C SER A 133 -48.18 -4.10 2.97
N ASP A 134 -47.87 -3.49 1.81
CA ASP A 134 -46.92 -3.97 0.80
C ASP A 134 -46.42 -2.74 0.01
N CYS A 135 -45.38 -2.89 -0.80
CA CYS A 135 -44.82 -1.84 -1.65
C CYS A 135 -45.86 -1.27 -2.62
N THR A 136 -45.80 0.04 -2.86
CA THR A 136 -46.76 0.78 -3.69
C THR A 136 -46.09 1.53 -4.83
N THR A 137 -46.83 1.82 -5.90
CA THR A 137 -46.43 2.78 -6.95
C THR A 137 -47.14 4.13 -6.78
N ASP A 138 -48.13 4.24 -5.88
CA ASP A 138 -48.85 5.49 -5.64
C ASP A 138 -47.86 6.61 -5.28
N GLY A 139 -48.01 7.78 -5.92
CA GLY A 139 -47.17 8.96 -5.70
C GLY A 139 -45.89 9.04 -6.53
N ARG A 140 -45.46 7.97 -7.21
CA ARG A 140 -44.26 7.96 -8.07
C ARG A 140 -44.64 8.05 -9.55
N GLY A 141 -44.00 8.97 -10.28
CA GLY A 141 -44.31 9.25 -11.71
C GLY A 141 -43.62 8.30 -12.71
N ASP A 142 -42.61 7.56 -12.24
CA ASP A 142 -41.80 6.58 -12.98
C ASP A 142 -42.37 5.16 -12.94
N GLY A 143 -43.42 4.93 -12.16
CA GLY A 143 -44.06 3.62 -11.98
C GLY A 143 -43.24 2.61 -11.16
N ARG A 144 -42.15 3.03 -10.52
CA ARG A 144 -41.34 2.13 -9.66
C ARG A 144 -42.00 1.91 -8.31
N LEU A 145 -42.00 0.66 -7.85
CA LEU A 145 -42.42 0.31 -6.50
C LEU A 145 -41.53 0.99 -5.44
N TRP A 146 -42.14 1.37 -4.32
CA TRP A 146 -41.46 1.94 -3.15
C TRP A 146 -42.25 1.64 -1.87
N CYS A 147 -41.64 1.87 -0.71
CA CYS A 147 -42.25 1.73 0.60
C CYS A 147 -41.75 2.83 1.54
N ALA A 148 -42.51 3.12 2.60
CA ALA A 148 -42.06 4.07 3.62
C ALA A 148 -41.30 3.37 4.75
N THR A 149 -40.30 4.10 5.27
CA THR A 149 -39.41 3.68 6.36
C THR A 149 -39.82 4.28 7.71
N LYS A 150 -40.87 5.10 7.70
CA LYS A 150 -41.58 5.64 8.87
C LYS A 150 -43.08 5.33 8.71
N TYR A 151 -43.76 4.99 9.81
CA TYR A 151 -45.21 4.71 9.82
C TYR A 151 -46.08 5.86 9.24
N HIS A 152 -45.58 7.09 9.25
CA HIS A 152 -46.25 8.25 8.64
C HIS A 152 -45.31 9.02 7.71
N TYR A 153 -45.18 8.55 6.47
CA TYR A 153 -44.32 9.17 5.44
C TYR A 153 -44.65 10.65 5.22
N ASP A 154 -45.94 10.98 5.11
CA ASP A 154 -46.39 12.36 4.91
C ASP A 154 -46.16 13.29 6.12
N TYR A 155 -45.77 12.80 7.30
CA TYR A 155 -45.83 13.60 8.54
C TYR A 155 -44.94 14.85 8.47
N GLU A 156 -43.70 14.70 8.00
CA GLU A 156 -42.73 15.79 7.88
C GLU A 156 -43.18 16.78 6.79
N LYS A 157 -43.67 16.29 5.65
CA LYS A 157 -44.26 17.11 4.57
C LYS A 157 -45.49 17.92 5.04
N LYS A 158 -46.44 17.25 5.72
CA LYS A 158 -47.64 17.87 6.33
C LYS A 158 -47.29 18.81 7.50
N LEU A 159 -46.13 18.62 8.16
CA LEU A 159 -45.60 19.56 9.14
C LEU A 159 -45.04 20.82 8.45
N TYR A 160 -44.29 20.67 7.36
CA TYR A 160 -43.80 21.80 6.57
C TYR A 160 -44.93 22.60 5.90
N GLU A 161 -46.01 21.96 5.43
CA GLU A 161 -47.23 22.67 5.01
C GLU A 161 -47.89 23.48 6.13
N LYS A 162 -47.86 22.99 7.38
CA LYS A 162 -48.35 23.74 8.55
C LYS A 162 -47.40 24.88 8.90
N LEU A 163 -46.08 24.68 8.79
CA LEU A 163 -45.08 25.71 9.01
C LEU A 163 -45.19 26.83 7.96
N LEU A 164 -45.48 26.51 6.69
CA LEU A 164 -45.78 27.50 5.65
C LEU A 164 -46.98 28.37 6.04
N LYS A 165 -48.10 27.76 6.46
CA LYS A 165 -49.30 28.45 6.96
C LYS A 165 -49.09 29.25 8.28
N ILE A 166 -47.91 29.13 8.89
CA ILE A 166 -47.45 29.91 10.07
C ILE A 166 -46.43 30.98 9.64
N ALA A 167 -45.59 30.69 8.64
CA ALA A 167 -44.72 31.65 7.96
C ALA A 167 -45.52 32.74 7.24
N ASP A 168 -46.62 32.38 6.55
CA ASP A 168 -47.59 33.29 5.92
C ASP A 168 -48.23 34.27 6.92
N LYS A 169 -48.22 33.93 8.21
CA LYS A 169 -48.72 34.76 9.32
C LYS A 169 -47.62 35.63 9.96
N GLY A 170 -46.42 35.69 9.37
CA GLY A 170 -45.31 36.54 9.80
C GLY A 170 -44.48 35.98 10.96
N HIS A 171 -44.59 34.69 11.30
CA HIS A 171 -43.81 34.13 12.42
C HIS A 171 -42.35 33.85 12.00
N GLN A 172 -41.43 34.73 12.40
CA GLN A 172 -40.02 34.76 12.00
C GLN A 172 -39.33 33.39 11.98
N LYS A 173 -39.34 32.64 13.08
CA LYS A 173 -38.66 31.32 13.17
C LYS A 173 -39.29 30.24 12.28
N ALA A 174 -40.54 30.42 11.85
CA ALA A 174 -41.17 29.56 10.86
C ALA A 174 -40.77 29.98 9.44
N MET A 175 -40.78 31.29 9.14
CA MET A 175 -40.24 31.83 7.88
C MET A 175 -38.78 31.38 7.67
N GLU A 176 -37.93 31.42 8.71
CA GLU A 176 -36.55 30.91 8.64
C GLU A 176 -36.49 29.44 8.20
N LYS A 177 -37.23 28.55 8.88
CA LYS A 177 -37.22 27.10 8.58
C LYS A 177 -37.75 26.81 7.18
N VAL A 178 -38.86 27.45 6.79
CA VAL A 178 -39.51 27.24 5.49
C VAL A 178 -38.64 27.79 4.35
N ALA A 179 -37.96 28.92 4.54
CA ALA A 179 -37.06 29.48 3.54
C ALA A 179 -35.80 28.62 3.31
N TYR A 180 -35.26 27.97 4.35
CA TYR A 180 -34.18 26.99 4.16
C TYR A 180 -34.66 25.70 3.50
N ALA A 181 -35.83 25.17 3.90
CA ALA A 181 -36.41 23.99 3.24
C ALA A 181 -36.62 24.23 1.73
N MET A 182 -37.23 25.37 1.36
CA MET A 182 -37.38 25.77 -0.04
C MET A 182 -36.04 26.05 -0.77
N LEU A 183 -34.94 26.31 -0.05
CA LEU A 183 -33.62 26.51 -0.66
C LEU A 183 -32.94 25.18 -1.01
N PHE A 184 -33.04 24.18 -0.14
CA PHE A 184 -32.30 22.92 -0.26
C PHE A 184 -33.09 21.76 -0.86
N GLY A 185 -34.43 21.80 -0.81
CA GLY A 185 -35.30 20.68 -1.18
C GLY A 185 -35.90 19.94 0.03
N ASP A 186 -35.39 20.18 1.25
CA ASP A 186 -35.75 19.49 2.49
C ASP A 186 -37.30 19.39 2.67
N TYR A 187 -37.88 18.24 2.36
CA TYR A 187 -39.32 17.92 2.49
C TYR A 187 -40.28 18.82 1.67
N MET A 188 -39.76 19.70 0.80
CA MET A 188 -40.52 20.67 0.01
C MET A 188 -39.84 20.91 -1.35
N SER A 189 -40.61 20.98 -2.44
CA SER A 189 -40.03 21.23 -3.78
C SER A 189 -39.21 22.53 -3.79
N GLN A 190 -37.95 22.43 -4.23
CA GLN A 190 -37.00 23.53 -4.23
C GLN A 190 -37.52 24.75 -5.00
N ASN A 191 -37.43 25.94 -4.39
CA ASN A 191 -37.75 27.22 -5.01
C ASN A 191 -36.86 28.34 -4.44
N VAL A 192 -35.70 28.50 -5.07
CA VAL A 192 -34.70 29.54 -4.75
C VAL A 192 -35.30 30.96 -4.78
N THR A 193 -36.27 31.23 -5.67
CA THR A 193 -36.84 32.58 -5.81
C THR A 193 -37.74 32.97 -4.63
N MET A 194 -38.62 32.07 -4.19
CA MET A 194 -39.45 32.29 -3.00
C MET A 194 -38.62 32.27 -1.72
N ALA A 195 -37.59 31.41 -1.64
CA ALA A 195 -36.63 31.42 -0.54
C ALA A 195 -35.93 32.79 -0.41
N ARG A 196 -35.42 33.34 -1.52
CA ARG A 196 -34.81 34.69 -1.56
C ARG A 196 -35.74 35.76 -1.00
N GLU A 197 -36.99 35.82 -1.46
CA GLU A 197 -37.94 36.85 -1.01
C GLU A 197 -38.30 36.75 0.49
N MET A 198 -38.30 35.54 1.07
CA MET A 198 -38.44 35.37 2.52
C MET A 198 -37.16 35.79 3.26
N PHE A 199 -35.98 35.45 2.74
CA PHE A 199 -34.71 35.89 3.33
C PHE A 199 -34.53 37.42 3.26
N GLU A 200 -34.97 38.10 2.20
CA GLU A 200 -34.92 39.57 2.09
C GLU A 200 -35.79 40.24 3.17
N LYS A 201 -37.02 39.74 3.41
CA LYS A 201 -37.88 40.22 4.50
C LYS A 201 -37.24 39.99 5.88
N LEU A 202 -36.80 38.76 6.15
CA LEU A 202 -36.16 38.39 7.42
C LEU A 202 -34.83 39.12 7.68
N ALA A 203 -34.08 39.48 6.64
CA ALA A 203 -32.82 40.21 6.79
C ALA A 203 -33.04 41.69 7.14
N ILE A 204 -34.11 42.31 6.63
CA ILE A 204 -34.59 43.65 7.04
C ILE A 204 -35.05 43.63 8.51
N GLU A 205 -35.70 42.55 8.95
CA GLU A 205 -36.05 42.30 10.34
C GLU A 205 -34.84 41.96 11.24
N GLY A 206 -33.64 41.81 10.68
CA GLY A 206 -32.40 41.58 11.41
C GLY A 206 -32.05 40.12 11.70
N SER A 207 -32.70 39.13 11.08
CA SER A 207 -32.34 37.71 11.29
C SER A 207 -30.91 37.42 10.79
N PRO A 208 -29.99 36.97 11.67
CA PRO A 208 -28.62 36.65 11.29
C PRO A 208 -28.52 35.35 10.49
N LYS A 209 -29.58 34.55 10.42
CA LYS A 209 -29.65 33.40 9.51
C LYS A 209 -30.03 33.84 8.11
N ALA A 210 -31.07 34.66 7.97
CA ALA A 210 -31.48 35.20 6.68
C ALA A 210 -30.38 36.05 6.05
N GLN A 211 -29.66 36.86 6.84
CA GLN A 211 -28.47 37.58 6.37
C GLN A 211 -27.41 36.64 5.80
N THR A 212 -27.03 35.57 6.52
CA THR A 212 -26.10 34.55 6.00
C THR A 212 -26.62 33.85 4.75
N ALA A 213 -27.93 33.58 4.66
CA ALA A 213 -28.54 32.98 3.49
C ALA A 213 -28.49 33.92 2.27
N LEU A 214 -28.77 35.22 2.44
CA LEU A 214 -28.56 36.22 1.37
C LEU A 214 -27.07 36.32 1.00
N GLY A 215 -26.17 36.25 1.98
CA GLY A 215 -24.73 36.20 1.75
C GLY A 215 -24.35 35.04 0.83
N PHE A 216 -24.91 33.86 1.09
CA PHE A 216 -24.76 32.66 0.25
C PHE A 216 -25.38 32.83 -1.14
N LEU A 217 -26.62 33.33 -1.26
CA LEU A 217 -27.26 33.56 -2.56
C LEU A 217 -26.45 34.55 -3.41
N TYR A 218 -25.92 35.63 -2.82
CA TYR A 218 -25.04 36.59 -3.52
C TYR A 218 -23.63 36.04 -3.78
N ALA A 219 -23.09 35.12 -2.97
CA ALA A 219 -21.81 34.47 -3.25
C ALA A 219 -21.93 33.50 -4.43
N ALA A 220 -22.88 32.56 -4.34
CA ALA A 220 -23.14 31.53 -5.33
C ALA A 220 -23.91 32.03 -6.57
N GLY A 221 -24.44 33.27 -6.55
CA GLY A 221 -25.23 33.80 -7.66
C GLY A 221 -26.52 33.01 -7.93
N LEU A 222 -27.21 32.60 -6.87
CA LEU A 222 -28.42 31.78 -6.92
C LEU A 222 -29.66 32.69 -6.92
N GLY A 223 -30.34 32.81 -8.05
CA GLY A 223 -31.50 33.70 -8.22
C GLY A 223 -31.18 35.21 -8.11
N VAL A 224 -29.89 35.57 -8.13
CA VAL A 224 -29.32 36.93 -8.12
C VAL A 224 -27.97 36.93 -8.83
N ASN A 225 -27.55 38.07 -9.40
CA ASN A 225 -26.21 38.22 -9.95
C ASN A 225 -25.16 38.04 -8.83
N SER A 226 -24.12 37.23 -9.07
CA SER A 226 -23.06 37.01 -8.08
C SER A 226 -22.34 38.32 -7.73
N SER A 227 -22.10 38.54 -6.43
CA SER A 227 -21.46 39.74 -5.90
C SER A 227 -20.76 39.43 -4.59
N GLN A 228 -19.47 39.12 -4.66
CA GLN A 228 -18.64 38.79 -3.49
C GLN A 228 -18.60 39.93 -2.45
N ALA A 229 -18.70 41.19 -2.89
CA ALA A 229 -18.78 42.35 -2.00
C ALA A 229 -20.09 42.39 -1.19
N LYS A 230 -21.26 42.15 -1.83
CA LYS A 230 -22.54 42.02 -1.11
C LYS A 230 -22.52 40.81 -0.18
N ALA A 231 -21.98 39.68 -0.66
CA ALA A 231 -21.87 38.45 0.12
C ALA A 231 -21.08 38.68 1.42
N LEU A 232 -19.90 39.29 1.31
CA LEU A 232 -19.05 39.63 2.46
C LEU A 232 -19.80 40.49 3.49
N VAL A 233 -20.49 41.56 3.05
CA VAL A 233 -21.27 42.43 3.93
C VAL A 233 -22.35 41.64 4.68
N TYR A 234 -23.14 40.83 3.96
CA TYR A 234 -24.17 39.98 4.56
C TYR A 234 -23.61 38.94 5.54
N TYR A 235 -22.47 38.30 5.22
CA TYR A 235 -21.78 37.41 6.14
C TYR A 235 -21.26 38.14 7.39
N THR A 236 -20.74 39.37 7.28
CA THR A 236 -20.32 40.14 8.46
C THR A 236 -21.49 40.48 9.38
N PHE A 237 -22.66 40.84 8.85
CA PHE A 237 -23.86 41.04 9.69
C PHE A 237 -24.35 39.73 10.33
N GLY A 238 -24.40 38.63 9.58
CA GLY A 238 -24.76 37.31 10.11
C GLY A 238 -23.82 36.85 11.24
N ALA A 239 -22.51 37.09 11.09
CA ALA A 239 -21.51 36.78 12.11
C ALA A 239 -21.60 37.69 13.35
N LEU A 240 -21.85 38.99 13.16
CA LEU A 240 -22.11 39.93 14.28
C LEU A 240 -23.37 39.56 15.06
N GLY A 241 -24.39 39.00 14.40
CA GLY A 241 -25.56 38.40 15.04
C GLY A 241 -25.37 36.96 15.53
N GLY A 242 -24.13 36.48 15.65
CA GLY A 242 -23.79 35.20 16.29
C GLY A 242 -23.96 33.94 15.44
N ASN A 243 -24.13 34.05 14.11
CA ASN A 243 -24.28 32.87 13.26
C ASN A 243 -22.95 32.15 13.03
N LEU A 244 -22.80 30.96 13.61
CA LEU A 244 -21.61 30.10 13.51
C LEU A 244 -21.21 29.79 12.05
N VAL A 245 -22.19 29.57 11.17
CA VAL A 245 -21.93 29.29 9.75
C VAL A 245 -21.33 30.52 9.06
N ALA A 246 -21.77 31.73 9.43
CA ALA A 246 -21.16 32.97 8.92
C ALA A 246 -19.73 33.16 9.43
N HIS A 247 -19.45 32.84 10.70
CA HIS A 247 -18.07 32.82 11.21
C HIS A 247 -17.20 31.80 10.46
N MET A 248 -17.70 30.59 10.19
CA MET A 248 -16.95 29.57 9.43
C MET A 248 -16.64 30.03 8.00
N ILE A 249 -17.62 30.61 7.29
CA ILE A 249 -17.44 31.18 5.95
C ILE A 249 -16.46 32.35 5.96
N LEU A 250 -16.54 33.27 6.94
CA LEU A 250 -15.58 34.38 7.06
C LEU A 250 -14.16 33.87 7.40
N GLY A 251 -14.06 32.85 8.26
CA GLY A 251 -12.80 32.16 8.56
C GLY A 251 -12.15 31.62 7.29
N TYR A 252 -12.92 30.89 6.48
CA TYR A 252 -12.44 30.37 5.19
C TYR A 252 -12.07 31.49 4.21
N ARG A 253 -12.87 32.56 4.13
CA ARG A 253 -12.61 33.70 3.23
C ARG A 253 -11.33 34.45 3.59
N TYR A 254 -11.06 34.70 4.87
CA TYR A 254 -9.79 35.29 5.32
C TYR A 254 -8.60 34.31 5.18
N TRP A 255 -8.83 33.01 5.29
CA TRP A 255 -7.80 31.99 5.09
C TRP A 255 -7.38 31.83 3.62
N GLY A 256 -8.35 31.79 2.70
CA GLY A 256 -8.14 31.61 1.26
C GLY A 256 -8.10 32.89 0.42
N GLY A 257 -8.23 34.07 1.03
CA GLY A 257 -8.21 35.37 0.31
C GLY A 257 -9.46 35.65 -0.55
N VAL A 258 -10.60 35.02 -0.26
CA VAL A 258 -11.77 35.00 -1.15
C VAL A 258 -12.63 36.26 -0.96
N GLY A 259 -12.28 37.32 -1.69
CA GLY A 259 -12.94 38.63 -1.65
C GLY A 259 -12.45 39.54 -0.52
N VAL A 260 -11.40 39.13 0.20
CA VAL A 260 -10.72 39.84 1.29
C VAL A 260 -9.22 39.57 1.19
N PRO A 261 -8.33 40.47 1.67
CA PRO A 261 -6.91 40.15 1.78
C PRO A 261 -6.71 38.95 2.73
N GLN A 262 -5.79 38.06 2.38
CA GLN A 262 -5.47 36.88 3.19
C GLN A 262 -4.95 37.30 4.56
N SER A 263 -5.54 36.79 5.64
CA SER A 263 -5.18 37.15 7.01
C SER A 263 -5.42 36.00 7.98
N CYS A 264 -4.33 35.35 8.38
CA CYS A 264 -4.37 34.22 9.30
C CYS A 264 -4.97 34.60 10.66
N GLU A 265 -4.61 35.75 11.24
CA GLU A 265 -5.10 36.18 12.55
C GLU A 265 -6.62 36.48 12.54
N SER A 266 -7.15 37.02 11.43
CA SER A 266 -8.59 37.19 11.21
C SER A 266 -9.29 35.82 11.10
N ALA A 267 -8.74 34.91 10.29
CA ALA A 267 -9.26 33.55 10.14
C ALA A 267 -9.27 32.79 11.48
N LEU A 268 -8.17 32.86 12.23
CA LEU A 268 -7.98 32.29 13.57
C LEU A 268 -9.03 32.81 14.56
N THR A 269 -9.34 34.11 14.52
CA THR A 269 -10.36 34.72 15.38
C THR A 269 -11.76 34.16 15.10
N HIS A 270 -12.14 34.04 13.83
CA HIS A 270 -13.43 33.46 13.43
C HIS A 270 -13.52 31.95 13.71
N TYR A 271 -12.52 31.17 13.28
CA TYR A 271 -12.50 29.72 13.47
C TYR A 271 -12.44 29.33 14.95
N ARG A 272 -11.72 30.06 15.80
CA ARG A 272 -11.67 29.77 17.25
C ARG A 272 -13.02 29.94 17.92
N LEU A 273 -13.84 30.93 17.53
CA LEU A 273 -15.19 31.10 18.06
C LEU A 273 -16.10 29.90 17.71
N VAL A 274 -16.02 29.40 16.48
CA VAL A 274 -16.78 28.23 16.03
C VAL A 274 -16.25 26.95 16.70
N ALA A 275 -14.93 26.77 16.76
CA ALA A 275 -14.31 25.60 17.37
C ALA A 275 -14.56 25.50 18.88
N ASN A 276 -14.64 26.62 19.60
CA ASN A 276 -15.06 26.64 21.00
C ASN A 276 -16.47 26.05 21.18
N GLN A 277 -17.42 26.40 20.30
CA GLN A 277 -18.79 25.88 20.34
C GLN A 277 -18.83 24.40 19.93
N VAL A 278 -18.12 23.99 18.88
CA VAL A 278 -18.02 22.56 18.52
C VAL A 278 -17.43 21.76 19.69
N ALA A 279 -16.37 22.26 20.34
CA ALA A 279 -15.76 21.59 21.49
C ALA A 279 -16.69 21.50 22.73
N SER A 280 -17.68 22.39 22.88
CA SER A 280 -18.73 22.24 23.91
C SER A 280 -19.89 21.32 23.49
N ASP A 281 -20.08 21.10 22.18
CA ASP A 281 -21.21 20.33 21.63
C ASP A 281 -20.88 18.84 21.40
N VAL A 282 -19.62 18.43 21.61
CA VAL A 282 -19.13 17.03 21.52
C VAL A 282 -19.49 16.26 22.79
N SER A 283 -20.32 15.21 22.65
CA SER A 283 -20.65 14.25 23.71
C SER A 283 -19.55 13.20 23.92
N LEU A 284 -19.61 12.46 25.03
CA LEU A 284 -18.76 11.27 25.24
C LEU A 284 -19.05 10.20 24.18
N THR A 285 -20.29 10.08 23.70
CA THR A 285 -20.73 9.23 22.60
C THR A 285 -20.10 9.63 21.27
N GLY A 286 -19.70 10.89 21.10
CA GLY A 286 -19.57 11.49 19.79
C GLY A 286 -20.95 11.79 19.17
N GLY A 287 -21.01 12.75 18.26
CA GLY A 287 -22.19 12.98 17.44
C GLY A 287 -22.36 11.92 16.34
N SER A 288 -23.37 12.09 15.51
CA SER A 288 -23.55 11.33 14.26
C SER A 288 -22.25 11.30 13.43
N ALA A 289 -21.74 10.12 13.08
CA ALA A 289 -20.48 10.02 12.34
C ALA A 289 -20.68 10.38 10.86
N VAL A 290 -20.52 11.67 10.55
CA VAL A 290 -20.64 12.21 9.20
C VAL A 290 -19.46 11.79 8.34
N GLN A 291 -19.77 11.09 7.26
CA GLN A 291 -18.78 10.67 6.27
C GLN A 291 -18.54 11.76 5.22
N ARG A 292 -17.33 11.76 4.65
CA ARG A 292 -16.86 12.77 3.69
C ARG A 292 -16.68 12.14 2.31
N ILE A 293 -17.79 11.71 1.71
CA ILE A 293 -17.80 10.99 0.43
C ILE A 293 -17.49 11.96 -0.72
N ARG A 294 -16.49 11.66 -1.55
CA ARG A 294 -16.27 12.34 -2.84
C ARG A 294 -16.99 11.57 -3.94
N LEU A 295 -17.83 12.28 -4.69
CA LEU A 295 -18.64 11.69 -5.76
C LEU A 295 -17.80 11.22 -6.96
N LEU A 296 -16.67 11.88 -7.21
CA LEU A 296 -15.73 11.48 -8.25
C LEU A 296 -15.06 10.14 -7.92
N ASP A 297 -14.45 10.04 -6.73
CA ASP A 297 -13.75 8.85 -6.25
C ASP A 297 -14.70 7.62 -6.28
N GLU A 298 -15.97 7.79 -5.91
CA GLU A 298 -17.00 6.73 -5.93
C GLU A 298 -17.40 6.28 -7.35
N VAL A 299 -17.54 7.21 -8.30
CA VAL A 299 -17.92 6.89 -9.69
C VAL A 299 -16.75 6.30 -10.48
N GLU A 300 -15.51 6.69 -10.16
CA GLU A 300 -14.30 6.09 -10.77
C GLU A 300 -13.98 4.71 -10.12
N ASN A 301 -14.29 4.46 -8.83
CA ASN A 301 -14.02 3.19 -8.11
C ASN A 301 -15.21 2.67 -7.25
N PRO A 302 -16.29 2.15 -7.86
CA PRO A 302 -17.52 1.82 -7.13
C PRO A 302 -17.42 0.67 -6.11
N GLY A 303 -16.41 -0.19 -6.19
CA GLY A 303 -16.31 -1.43 -5.38
C GLY A 303 -15.11 -1.56 -4.43
N SER A 304 -14.20 -0.57 -4.38
CA SER A 304 -13.00 -0.62 -3.50
C SER A 304 -12.92 0.50 -2.47
N THR A 305 -13.59 1.62 -2.74
CA THR A 305 -13.48 2.87 -1.95
C THR A 305 -14.84 3.53 -1.70
N SER A 306 -15.95 2.79 -1.87
CA SER A 306 -17.25 3.22 -1.37
C SER A 306 -17.17 3.46 0.15
N GLY A 307 -17.56 4.65 0.59
CA GLY A 307 -17.52 4.99 2.01
C GLY A 307 -18.58 4.28 2.83
N MET A 308 -19.74 4.02 2.22
CA MET A 308 -20.82 3.27 2.86
C MET A 308 -20.48 1.79 2.87
N LEU A 309 -20.87 1.09 3.94
CA LEU A 309 -20.94 -0.36 3.89
C LEU A 309 -22.02 -0.72 2.86
N GLU A 310 -21.71 -1.62 1.94
CA GLU A 310 -22.73 -2.18 1.05
C GLU A 310 -23.83 -2.85 1.89
N GLU A 311 -25.08 -2.77 1.45
CA GLU A 311 -26.22 -3.27 2.24
C GLU A 311 -26.06 -4.76 2.56
N ASP A 312 -25.60 -5.55 1.59
CA ASP A 312 -25.26 -6.96 1.71
C ASP A 312 -24.27 -7.24 2.87
N LEU A 313 -23.31 -6.34 3.10
CA LEU A 313 -22.33 -6.45 4.18
C LEU A 313 -22.96 -6.08 5.55
N ILE A 314 -23.88 -5.11 5.59
CA ILE A 314 -24.67 -4.80 6.79
C ILE A 314 -25.59 -5.97 7.14
N GLN A 315 -26.30 -6.54 6.16
CA GLN A 315 -27.13 -7.73 6.33
C GLN A 315 -26.30 -8.96 6.76
N TYR A 316 -25.09 -9.12 6.22
CA TYR A 316 -24.16 -10.17 6.64
C TYR A 316 -23.73 -10.04 8.10
N TYR A 317 -23.38 -8.83 8.57
CA TYR A 317 -23.09 -8.61 9.99
C TYR A 317 -24.32 -8.84 10.88
N GLN A 318 -25.53 -8.48 10.44
CA GLN A 318 -26.78 -8.77 11.18
C GLN A 318 -27.00 -10.27 11.32
N PHE A 319 -26.83 -11.03 10.23
CA PHE A 319 -26.89 -12.49 10.25
C PHE A 319 -25.84 -13.10 11.19
N LEU A 320 -24.59 -12.63 11.18
CA LEU A 320 -23.56 -13.09 12.12
C LEU A 320 -23.94 -12.80 13.58
N ALA A 321 -24.43 -11.61 13.88
CA ALA A 321 -24.87 -11.23 15.22
C ALA A 321 -26.05 -12.09 15.71
N GLU A 322 -27.00 -12.42 14.83
CA GLU A 322 -28.11 -13.37 15.11
C GLU A 322 -27.64 -14.82 15.28
N LYS A 323 -26.55 -15.24 14.62
CA LYS A 323 -25.89 -16.52 14.90
C LYS A 323 -25.11 -16.53 16.23
N GLY A 324 -25.04 -15.39 16.92
CA GLY A 324 -24.34 -15.27 18.19
C GLY A 324 -22.86 -14.90 18.05
N ASP A 325 -22.41 -14.38 16.91
CA ASP A 325 -21.08 -13.75 16.86
C ASP A 325 -21.07 -12.47 17.69
N VAL A 326 -20.31 -12.56 18.77
CA VAL A 326 -20.14 -11.51 19.77
C VAL A 326 -19.39 -10.29 19.19
N GLN A 327 -18.55 -10.46 18.16
CA GLN A 327 -17.85 -9.33 17.53
C GLN A 327 -18.77 -8.57 16.57
N ALA A 328 -19.54 -9.24 15.72
CA ALA A 328 -20.61 -8.61 14.92
C ALA A 328 -21.63 -7.88 15.81
N GLN A 329 -22.00 -8.45 16.96
CA GLN A 329 -22.86 -7.76 17.95
C GLN A 329 -22.22 -6.46 18.47
N VAL A 330 -20.93 -6.44 18.81
CA VAL A 330 -20.23 -5.21 19.24
C VAL A 330 -20.12 -4.19 18.10
N GLY A 331 -19.81 -4.63 16.88
CA GLY A 331 -19.69 -3.76 15.71
C GLY A 331 -21.02 -3.10 15.33
N LEU A 332 -22.11 -3.87 15.25
CA LEU A 332 -23.46 -3.32 15.04
C LEU A 332 -23.92 -2.44 16.20
N GLY A 333 -23.56 -2.81 17.45
CA GLY A 333 -23.79 -1.97 18.62
C GLY A 333 -23.14 -0.60 18.49
N GLN A 334 -21.89 -0.54 18.02
CA GLN A 334 -21.17 0.71 17.75
C GLN A 334 -21.78 1.49 16.58
N LEU A 335 -22.08 0.83 15.46
CA LEU A 335 -22.71 1.46 14.29
C LEU A 335 -24.05 2.10 14.65
N HIS A 336 -24.89 1.42 15.44
CA HIS A 336 -26.15 2.01 15.93
C HIS A 336 -25.96 3.01 17.08
N LEU A 337 -24.90 2.93 17.88
CA LEU A 337 -24.61 3.93 18.92
C LEU A 337 -24.20 5.28 18.32
N HIS A 338 -23.39 5.26 17.27
CA HIS A 338 -22.81 6.45 16.66
C HIS A 338 -23.60 6.93 15.43
N GLY A 339 -24.18 6.03 14.65
CA GLY A 339 -24.66 6.28 13.29
C GLY A 339 -23.49 6.51 12.32
N GLY A 340 -23.48 5.88 11.14
CA GLY A 340 -22.38 6.00 10.17
C GLY A 340 -22.34 4.87 9.14
N ARG A 341 -21.55 5.07 8.06
CA ARG A 341 -21.40 4.14 6.92
C ARG A 341 -22.73 3.63 6.31
N GLY A 342 -23.81 4.41 6.43
CA GLY A 342 -25.16 4.06 5.96
C GLY A 342 -26.15 3.62 7.06
N VAL A 343 -25.68 3.34 8.28
CA VAL A 343 -26.52 2.92 9.41
C VAL A 343 -27.00 4.14 10.22
N GLU A 344 -28.31 4.28 10.44
CA GLU A 344 -28.86 5.30 11.34
C GLU A 344 -28.53 5.03 12.84
N GLN A 345 -28.42 6.13 13.60
CA GLN A 345 -28.24 6.09 15.05
C GLN A 345 -29.52 5.59 15.74
N ASN A 346 -29.42 4.45 16.44
CA ASN A 346 -30.52 3.83 17.16
C ASN A 346 -30.02 3.29 18.52
N HIS A 347 -30.20 4.09 19.58
CA HIS A 347 -29.70 3.73 20.91
C HIS A 347 -30.40 2.51 21.54
N GLN A 348 -31.61 2.14 21.08
CA GLN A 348 -32.28 0.92 21.53
C GLN A 348 -31.58 -0.32 20.94
N ARG A 349 -31.42 -0.40 19.61
CA ARG A 349 -30.70 -1.51 18.97
C ARG A 349 -29.25 -1.62 19.47
N ALA A 350 -28.58 -0.49 19.68
CA ALA A 350 -27.24 -0.47 20.29
C ALA A 350 -27.24 -1.12 21.69
N TYR A 351 -28.20 -0.75 22.55
CA TYR A 351 -28.36 -1.35 23.88
C TYR A 351 -28.62 -2.86 23.81
N ASP A 352 -29.50 -3.30 22.90
CA ASP A 352 -29.87 -4.71 22.76
C ASP A 352 -28.68 -5.56 22.28
N TYR A 353 -27.92 -5.11 21.29
CA TYR A 353 -26.71 -5.81 20.83
C TYR A 353 -25.59 -5.81 21.88
N PHE A 354 -25.31 -4.68 22.54
CA PHE A 354 -24.32 -4.65 23.62
C PHE A 354 -24.75 -5.49 24.84
N THR A 355 -26.04 -5.59 25.13
CA THR A 355 -26.55 -6.46 26.22
C THR A 355 -26.33 -7.94 25.89
N GLN A 356 -26.58 -8.37 24.65
CA GLN A 356 -26.26 -9.72 24.18
C GLN A 356 -24.76 -10.02 24.31
N ALA A 357 -23.91 -9.15 23.76
CA ALA A 357 -22.46 -9.34 23.79
C ALA A 357 -21.88 -9.27 25.23
N ALA A 358 -22.41 -8.42 26.10
CA ALA A 358 -21.99 -8.34 27.51
C ALA A 358 -22.42 -9.58 28.32
N ASN A 359 -23.59 -10.15 28.03
CA ASN A 359 -24.03 -11.42 28.61
C ASN A 359 -23.16 -12.60 28.13
N ALA A 360 -22.64 -12.54 26.90
CA ALA A 360 -21.61 -13.46 26.39
C ALA A 360 -20.19 -13.19 26.95
N GLY A 361 -20.03 -12.19 27.83
CA GLY A 361 -18.77 -11.89 28.52
C GLY A 361 -17.86 -10.88 27.83
N ASN A 362 -18.29 -10.21 26.74
CA ASN A 362 -17.46 -9.27 26.01
C ASN A 362 -17.14 -7.99 26.83
N THR A 363 -15.84 -7.70 26.97
CA THR A 363 -15.36 -6.60 27.82
C THR A 363 -15.61 -5.21 27.22
N HIS A 364 -15.62 -5.10 25.89
CA HIS A 364 -15.95 -3.86 25.18
C HIS A 364 -17.44 -3.57 25.30
N ALA A 365 -18.30 -4.57 25.07
CA ALA A 365 -19.75 -4.44 25.25
C ALA A 365 -20.12 -3.95 26.66
N MET A 366 -19.50 -4.52 27.71
CA MET A 366 -19.66 -4.02 29.09
C MET A 366 -19.24 -2.56 29.24
N ALA A 367 -18.14 -2.13 28.62
CA ALA A 367 -17.69 -0.75 28.68
C ALA A 367 -18.60 0.21 27.89
N PHE A 368 -19.13 -0.19 26.73
CA PHE A 368 -20.09 0.59 25.96
C PHE A 368 -21.45 0.71 26.68
N LEU A 369 -21.93 -0.35 27.35
CA LEU A 369 -23.09 -0.23 28.27
C LEU A 369 -22.80 0.75 29.41
N GLY A 370 -21.64 0.65 30.05
CA GLY A 370 -21.23 1.60 31.10
C GLY A 370 -21.22 3.05 30.60
N LYS A 371 -20.74 3.26 29.38
CA LYS A 371 -20.75 4.55 28.68
C LYS A 371 -22.16 5.06 28.42
N MET A 372 -23.05 4.23 27.84
CA MET A 372 -24.45 4.59 27.60
C MET A 372 -25.19 4.95 28.90
N TYR A 373 -24.98 4.21 30.00
CA TYR A 373 -25.51 4.58 31.31
C TYR A 373 -24.90 5.87 31.88
N SER A 374 -23.62 6.18 31.58
CA SER A 374 -22.93 7.39 32.08
C SER A 374 -23.38 8.69 31.41
N GLU A 375 -23.89 8.61 30.18
CA GLU A 375 -24.38 9.75 29.40
C GLU A 375 -25.90 9.87 29.46
N GLY A 376 -26.58 8.74 29.27
CA GLY A 376 -28.02 8.67 29.00
C GLY A 376 -28.38 8.94 27.54
N SER A 377 -29.58 8.53 27.16
CA SER A 377 -30.24 8.77 25.88
C SER A 377 -31.76 8.94 26.09
N GLU A 378 -32.51 9.14 25.00
CA GLU A 378 -33.98 9.19 25.04
C GLU A 378 -34.59 7.87 25.52
N TYR A 379 -33.94 6.73 25.20
CA TYR A 379 -34.36 5.39 25.66
C TYR A 379 -33.80 5.02 27.04
N LEU A 380 -32.55 5.37 27.33
CA LEU A 380 -31.83 4.91 28.53
C LEU A 380 -31.47 6.10 29.43
N HIS A 381 -32.16 6.27 30.56
CA HIS A 381 -31.87 7.39 31.46
C HIS A 381 -30.48 7.25 32.15
N GLN A 382 -29.81 8.38 32.33
CA GLN A 382 -28.46 8.45 32.92
C GLN A 382 -28.46 7.86 34.35
N ASN A 383 -27.56 6.91 34.60
CA ASN A 383 -27.35 6.31 35.92
C ASN A 383 -25.86 6.05 36.16
N ASN A 384 -25.26 6.89 37.01
CA ASN A 384 -23.83 6.83 37.33
C ASN A 384 -23.44 5.57 38.14
N GLU A 385 -24.36 4.95 38.89
CA GLU A 385 -24.06 3.78 39.70
C GLU A 385 -24.00 2.50 38.86
N THR A 386 -24.94 2.31 37.93
CA THR A 386 -24.87 1.19 36.98
C THR A 386 -23.70 1.37 36.02
N ALA A 387 -23.45 2.60 35.54
CA ALA A 387 -22.27 2.93 34.74
C ALA A 387 -20.97 2.51 35.44
N LEU A 388 -20.79 2.89 36.71
CA LEU A 388 -19.63 2.53 37.52
C LEU A 388 -19.47 1.00 37.67
N GLN A 389 -20.57 0.27 37.87
CA GLN A 389 -20.53 -1.21 37.95
C GLN A 389 -20.06 -1.83 36.62
N TYR A 390 -20.55 -1.35 35.48
CA TYR A 390 -20.15 -1.83 34.16
C TYR A 390 -18.71 -1.46 33.80
N PHE A 391 -18.29 -0.20 34.03
CA PHE A 391 -16.88 0.21 33.87
C PHE A 391 -15.94 -0.58 34.76
N LYS A 392 -16.34 -0.90 36.00
CA LYS A 392 -15.55 -1.74 36.90
C LYS A 392 -15.42 -3.16 36.35
N LYS A 393 -16.51 -3.83 35.95
CA LYS A 393 -16.46 -5.16 35.33
C LYS A 393 -15.51 -5.19 34.12
N ALA A 394 -15.62 -4.21 33.24
CA ALA A 394 -14.75 -4.10 32.06
C ALA A 394 -13.27 -3.84 32.44
N SER A 395 -12.99 -2.94 33.40
CA SER A 395 -11.64 -2.62 33.86
C SER A 395 -10.98 -3.76 34.65
N ASP A 396 -11.74 -4.54 35.41
CA ASP A 396 -11.25 -5.70 36.15
C ASP A 396 -10.87 -6.83 35.17
N LEU A 397 -11.55 -6.90 34.01
CA LEU A 397 -11.19 -7.72 32.84
C LEU A 397 -10.17 -7.05 31.91
N GLY A 398 -9.51 -5.96 32.35
CA GLY A 398 -8.38 -5.35 31.67
C GLY A 398 -8.70 -4.42 30.49
N ASN A 399 -9.97 -4.15 30.18
CA ASN A 399 -10.39 -3.35 29.02
C ASN A 399 -10.07 -1.84 29.18
N PRO A 400 -9.53 -1.15 28.15
CA PRO A 400 -9.10 0.25 28.28
C PRO A 400 -10.26 1.25 28.33
N VAL A 401 -11.39 0.95 27.68
CA VAL A 401 -12.59 1.79 27.72
C VAL A 401 -13.17 1.79 29.13
N GLY A 402 -13.22 0.61 29.76
CA GLY A 402 -13.59 0.45 31.18
C GLY A 402 -12.64 1.22 32.12
N GLN A 403 -11.32 1.13 31.89
CA GLN A 403 -10.32 1.89 32.65
C GLN A 403 -10.52 3.41 32.47
N SER A 404 -10.72 3.89 31.24
CA SER A 404 -10.98 5.31 30.97
C SER A 404 -12.26 5.79 31.65
N GLY A 405 -13.34 5.00 31.62
CA GLY A 405 -14.59 5.27 32.34
C GLY A 405 -14.41 5.36 33.86
N LEU A 406 -13.64 4.46 34.47
CA LEU A 406 -13.25 4.58 35.89
C LEU A 406 -12.39 5.83 36.15
N GLY A 407 -11.44 6.14 35.26
CA GLY A 407 -10.64 7.36 35.34
C GLY A 407 -11.52 8.61 35.37
N MET A 408 -12.52 8.69 34.49
CA MET A 408 -13.50 9.77 34.42
C MET A 408 -14.38 9.85 35.67
N ALA A 409 -14.83 8.69 36.19
CA ALA A 409 -15.60 8.60 37.43
C ALA A 409 -14.82 9.20 38.62
N TYR A 410 -13.53 8.86 38.78
CA TYR A 410 -12.66 9.45 39.81
C TYR A 410 -12.25 10.90 39.53
N LEU A 411 -12.23 11.35 38.27
CA LEU A 411 -11.88 12.73 37.89
C LEU A 411 -13.00 13.73 38.26
N TYR A 412 -14.26 13.37 38.03
CA TYR A 412 -15.43 14.23 38.27
C TYR A 412 -16.30 13.83 39.46
N GLY A 413 -16.04 12.69 40.08
CA GLY A 413 -16.81 12.19 41.22
C GLY A 413 -18.16 11.57 40.85
N ARG A 414 -18.28 10.96 39.66
CA ARG A 414 -19.51 10.29 39.20
C ARG A 414 -19.64 8.93 39.89
N GLY A 415 -20.44 8.86 40.95
CA GLY A 415 -20.68 7.64 41.73
C GLY A 415 -19.54 7.24 42.70
N VAL A 416 -18.46 8.02 42.75
CA VAL A 416 -17.29 7.82 43.64
C VAL A 416 -16.80 9.18 44.17
N PRO A 417 -16.09 9.25 45.31
CA PRO A 417 -15.39 10.48 45.69
C PRO A 417 -14.28 10.82 44.69
N VAL A 418 -14.07 12.11 44.43
CA VAL A 418 -13.02 12.62 43.52
C VAL A 418 -11.63 12.19 44.01
N ASN A 419 -10.84 11.56 43.13
CA ASN A 419 -9.47 11.14 43.42
C ASN A 419 -8.59 11.22 42.16
N TYR A 420 -7.81 12.29 42.05
CA TYR A 420 -6.96 12.54 40.88
C TYR A 420 -5.78 11.57 40.72
N GLU A 421 -5.29 10.96 41.81
CA GLU A 421 -4.20 9.97 41.75
C GLU A 421 -4.68 8.64 41.17
N LEU A 422 -5.89 8.20 41.57
CA LEU A 422 -6.54 7.04 40.94
C LEU A 422 -6.94 7.34 39.50
N ALA A 423 -7.52 8.52 39.23
CA ALA A 423 -7.86 8.92 37.86
C ALA A 423 -6.64 8.85 36.93
N LEU A 424 -5.52 9.45 37.31
CA LEU A 424 -4.25 9.36 36.58
C LEU A 424 -3.82 7.91 36.36
N LYS A 425 -3.86 7.07 37.39
CA LYS A 425 -3.44 5.66 37.30
C LYS A 425 -4.29 4.85 36.33
N TYR A 426 -5.59 5.12 36.24
CA TYR A 426 -6.48 4.48 35.27
C TYR A 426 -6.29 5.03 33.86
N PHE A 427 -6.16 6.35 33.68
CA PHE A 427 -5.88 6.93 32.37
C PHE A 427 -4.50 6.57 31.82
N GLN A 428 -3.48 6.39 32.67
CA GLN A 428 -2.16 5.86 32.29
C GLN A 428 -2.28 4.48 31.64
N LYS A 429 -2.92 3.52 32.32
CA LYS A 429 -3.12 2.18 31.76
C LYS A 429 -3.91 2.21 30.43
N ALA A 430 -4.96 3.02 30.35
CA ALA A 430 -5.75 3.15 29.12
C ALA A 430 -4.90 3.72 27.97
N ALA A 431 -4.09 4.76 28.24
CA ALA A 431 -3.21 5.38 27.25
C ALA A 431 -2.03 4.47 26.84
N GLU A 432 -1.52 3.64 27.76
CA GLU A 432 -0.51 2.59 27.50
C GLU A 432 -1.07 1.48 26.60
N GLN A 433 -2.36 1.15 26.72
CA GLN A 433 -3.11 0.30 25.79
C GLN A 433 -3.58 1.03 24.52
N GLY A 434 -3.03 2.22 24.21
CA GLY A 434 -3.37 2.98 23.01
C GLY A 434 -4.72 3.71 23.04
N TRP A 435 -5.55 3.58 24.09
CA TRP A 435 -6.87 4.20 24.12
C TRP A 435 -6.79 5.71 24.32
N VAL A 436 -7.25 6.41 23.29
CA VAL A 436 -7.03 7.84 23.08
C VAL A 436 -7.87 8.76 23.95
N ASP A 437 -8.98 8.33 24.58
CA ASP A 437 -9.60 9.15 25.64
C ASP A 437 -8.65 9.21 26.84
N GLY A 438 -7.98 8.09 27.15
CA GLY A 438 -6.95 8.05 28.19
C GLY A 438 -5.83 9.01 27.85
N GLN A 439 -5.38 9.03 26.59
CA GLN A 439 -4.38 9.99 26.12
C GLN A 439 -4.89 11.44 26.21
N LEU A 440 -6.11 11.74 25.74
CA LEU A 440 -6.70 13.08 25.82
C LEU A 440 -6.83 13.56 27.27
N GLN A 441 -7.33 12.71 28.17
CA GLN A 441 -7.52 13.07 29.58
C GLN A 441 -6.17 13.22 30.29
N LEU A 442 -5.17 12.36 30.02
CA LEU A 442 -3.79 12.61 30.48
C LEU A 442 -3.25 13.94 29.95
N GLY A 443 -3.39 14.20 28.64
CA GLY A 443 -2.96 15.46 28.03
C GLY A 443 -3.60 16.66 28.70
N THR A 444 -4.91 16.57 29.01
CA THR A 444 -5.69 17.60 29.71
C THR A 444 -5.25 17.76 31.16
N MET A 445 -4.95 16.66 31.87
CA MET A 445 -4.38 16.69 33.23
C MET A 445 -2.99 17.36 33.25
N TYR A 446 -2.09 17.00 32.32
CA TYR A 446 -0.76 17.62 32.19
C TYR A 446 -0.82 19.08 31.72
N TYR A 447 -1.79 19.45 30.87
CA TYR A 447 -1.97 20.82 30.37
C TYR A 447 -2.50 21.78 31.44
N ASN A 448 -3.48 21.33 32.24
CA ASN A 448 -4.10 22.12 33.30
C ASN A 448 -3.35 22.03 34.64
N GLY A 449 -2.64 20.92 34.90
CA GLY A 449 -2.04 20.62 36.21
C GLY A 449 -3.02 19.97 37.20
N ILE A 450 -3.97 19.16 36.70
CA ILE A 450 -4.97 18.46 37.54
C ILE A 450 -4.37 17.14 37.99
N GLY A 451 -4.15 16.97 39.30
CA GLY A 451 -3.50 15.77 39.88
C GLY A 451 -1.99 15.65 39.60
N VAL A 452 -1.45 16.43 38.67
CA VAL A 452 -0.04 16.40 38.25
C VAL A 452 0.58 17.79 38.27
N LYS A 453 1.92 17.83 38.30
CA LYS A 453 2.64 19.05 37.92
C LYS A 453 2.42 19.31 36.44
N ARG A 454 2.06 20.56 36.10
CA ARG A 454 1.78 20.98 34.73
C ARG A 454 3.01 20.82 33.82
N ASP A 455 2.89 19.99 32.79
CA ASP A 455 3.94 19.73 31.80
C ASP A 455 3.36 19.82 30.37
N TYR A 456 3.67 20.93 29.69
CA TYR A 456 3.19 21.16 28.34
C TYR A 456 3.85 20.26 27.28
N LYS A 457 5.03 19.68 27.53
CA LYS A 457 5.66 18.72 26.61
C LYS A 457 4.97 17.38 26.67
N GLN A 458 4.66 16.92 27.88
CA GLN A 458 3.91 15.68 28.08
C GLN A 458 2.46 15.82 27.58
N ALA A 459 1.83 16.98 27.80
CA ALA A 459 0.54 17.31 27.21
C ALA A 459 0.57 17.27 25.67
N LEU A 460 1.56 17.93 25.04
CA LEU A 460 1.73 17.90 23.58
C LEU A 460 1.91 16.47 23.05
N LYS A 461 2.72 15.62 23.72
CA LYS A 461 2.89 14.22 23.31
C LYS A 461 1.55 13.48 23.27
N PHE A 462 0.77 13.56 24.35
CA PHE A 462 -0.50 12.84 24.42
C PHE A 462 -1.58 13.43 23.51
N PHE A 463 -1.65 14.75 23.35
CA PHE A 463 -2.57 15.37 22.38
C PHE A 463 -2.19 15.06 20.93
N ASN A 464 -0.90 14.96 20.59
CA ASN A 464 -0.47 14.53 19.25
C ASN A 464 -0.93 13.09 18.95
N LEU A 465 -0.68 12.14 19.86
CA LEU A 465 -1.16 10.76 19.73
C LEU A 465 -2.69 10.72 19.59
N ALA A 466 -3.41 11.47 20.43
CA ALA A 466 -4.86 11.57 20.37
C ALA A 466 -5.40 12.21 19.07
N SER A 467 -4.63 13.12 18.45
CA SER A 467 -4.97 13.73 17.16
C SER A 467 -4.66 12.83 15.96
N GLN A 468 -3.69 11.91 16.08
CA GLN A 468 -3.40 10.91 15.05
C GLN A 468 -4.56 9.92 14.91
N ALA A 469 -5.20 9.54 16.02
CA ALA A 469 -6.48 8.82 16.03
C ALA A 469 -7.71 9.73 15.81
N GLY A 470 -7.53 10.94 15.25
CA GLY A 470 -8.63 11.78 14.76
C GLY A 470 -9.49 12.50 15.82
N HIS A 471 -9.16 12.44 17.11
CA HIS A 471 -10.05 12.94 18.16
C HIS A 471 -10.21 14.47 18.13
N ILE A 472 -11.46 14.93 18.00
CA ILE A 472 -11.87 16.35 17.88
C ILE A 472 -11.27 17.25 18.97
N LEU A 473 -11.39 16.85 20.24
CA LEU A 473 -10.91 17.63 21.38
C LEU A 473 -9.37 17.68 21.45
N ALA A 474 -8.68 16.67 20.90
CA ALA A 474 -7.22 16.71 20.77
C ALA A 474 -6.79 17.77 19.74
N PHE A 475 -7.42 17.80 18.55
CA PHE A 475 -7.19 18.86 17.57
C PHE A 475 -7.48 20.26 18.16
N TYR A 476 -8.57 20.42 18.92
CA TYR A 476 -8.92 21.68 19.60
C TYR A 476 -7.83 22.11 20.61
N ASN A 477 -7.36 21.20 21.45
CA ASN A 477 -6.31 21.50 22.44
C ASN A 477 -4.97 21.81 21.77
N LEU A 478 -4.58 21.09 20.71
CA LEU A 478 -3.38 21.40 19.91
C LEU A 478 -3.50 22.77 19.22
N ALA A 479 -4.66 23.08 18.63
CA ALA A 479 -4.91 24.38 18.01
C ALA A 479 -4.78 25.51 19.04
N GLN A 480 -5.33 25.30 20.24
CA GLN A 480 -5.24 26.25 21.35
C GLN A 480 -3.80 26.42 21.87
N MET A 481 -2.98 25.37 21.85
CA MET A 481 -1.54 25.42 22.15
C MET A 481 -0.75 26.17 21.07
N HIS A 482 -0.97 25.89 19.78
CA HIS A 482 -0.30 26.59 18.68
C HIS A 482 -0.72 28.06 18.54
N ALA A 483 -1.99 28.40 18.83
CA ALA A 483 -2.48 29.78 18.80
C ALA A 483 -1.86 30.66 19.90
N THR A 484 -1.57 30.08 21.07
CA THR A 484 -1.02 30.82 22.23
C THR A 484 0.50 30.73 22.35
N GLY A 485 1.12 29.66 21.83
CA GLY A 485 2.52 29.34 22.09
C GLY A 485 2.77 28.66 23.44
N THR A 486 1.77 27.96 24.02
CA THR A 486 1.98 27.18 25.25
C THR A 486 2.58 25.81 24.91
N GLY A 487 3.84 25.58 25.30
CA GLY A 487 4.56 24.32 25.09
C GLY A 487 5.23 24.17 23.73
N VAL A 488 4.73 24.88 22.71
CA VAL A 488 5.25 24.93 21.34
C VAL A 488 5.46 26.38 20.92
N MET A 489 6.24 26.62 19.86
CA MET A 489 6.26 27.96 19.25
C MET A 489 4.89 28.32 18.68
N ARG A 490 4.46 29.57 18.88
CA ARG A 490 3.19 30.07 18.32
C ARG A 490 3.25 30.00 16.80
N SER A 491 2.22 29.38 16.22
CA SER A 491 2.05 29.23 14.77
C SER A 491 0.58 29.47 14.45
N CYS A 492 0.29 30.57 13.75
CA CYS A 492 -1.08 30.86 13.34
C CYS A 492 -1.57 29.86 12.28
N HIS A 493 -0.71 29.49 11.32
CA HIS A 493 -1.02 28.58 10.21
C HIS A 493 -1.58 27.25 10.72
N THR A 494 -0.78 26.52 11.50
CA THR A 494 -1.17 25.23 12.07
C THR A 494 -2.34 25.36 13.05
N ALA A 495 -2.46 26.47 13.80
CA ALA A 495 -3.63 26.70 14.64
C ALA A 495 -4.92 26.85 13.82
N VAL A 496 -4.91 27.56 12.69
CA VAL A 496 -6.06 27.69 11.79
C VAL A 496 -6.43 26.35 11.16
N GLU A 497 -5.46 25.57 10.69
CA GLU A 497 -5.69 24.24 10.11
C GLU A 497 -6.33 23.28 11.13
N LEU A 498 -5.78 23.24 12.35
CA LEU A 498 -6.31 22.41 13.44
C LEU A 498 -7.72 22.88 13.88
N PHE A 499 -7.97 24.19 14.01
CA PHE A 499 -9.31 24.70 14.32
C PHE A 499 -10.31 24.48 13.16
N LYS A 500 -9.89 24.56 11.89
CA LYS A 500 -10.70 24.22 10.72
C LYS A 500 -11.13 22.76 10.76
N ASN A 501 -10.20 21.84 11.05
CA ASN A 501 -10.47 20.41 11.23
C ASN A 501 -11.48 20.11 12.37
N VAL A 502 -11.54 20.97 13.40
CA VAL A 502 -12.58 20.91 14.45
C VAL A 502 -13.91 21.47 13.92
N CYS A 503 -13.91 22.65 13.30
CA CYS A 503 -15.14 23.29 12.78
C CYS A 503 -15.85 22.44 11.73
N GLU A 504 -15.11 21.72 10.88
CA GLU A 504 -15.68 20.81 9.89
C GLU A 504 -16.32 19.54 10.48
N ARG A 505 -16.27 19.33 11.80
CA ARG A 505 -16.92 18.24 12.53
C ARG A 505 -18.11 18.70 13.39
N GLY A 506 -18.49 19.98 13.31
CA GLY A 506 -19.75 20.47 13.90
C GLY A 506 -20.98 20.01 13.12
N ARG A 507 -22.14 19.92 13.79
CA ARG A 507 -23.41 19.30 13.29
C ARG A 507 -23.87 19.72 11.90
N TRP A 508 -23.52 20.92 11.44
CA TRP A 508 -23.79 21.35 10.05
C TRP A 508 -23.14 20.46 8.98
N SER A 509 -22.16 19.62 9.36
CA SER A 509 -21.58 18.57 8.50
C SER A 509 -22.61 17.51 8.10
N GLU A 510 -23.68 17.27 8.88
CA GLU A 510 -24.78 16.33 8.56
C GLU A 510 -25.35 16.57 7.14
N ARG A 511 -25.31 17.82 6.66
CA ARG A 511 -25.71 18.20 5.30
C ARG A 511 -24.87 17.55 4.19
N LEU A 512 -23.65 17.06 4.46
CA LEU A 512 -22.89 16.24 3.50
C LEU A 512 -23.65 14.95 3.16
N MET A 513 -24.21 14.28 4.16
CA MET A 513 -24.99 13.05 3.96
C MET A 513 -26.33 13.34 3.30
N SER A 514 -27.00 14.45 3.66
CA SER A 514 -28.25 14.85 3.01
C SER A 514 -28.05 15.23 1.53
N ALA A 515 -26.98 15.96 1.20
CA ALA A 515 -26.64 16.31 -0.18
C ALA A 515 -26.26 15.08 -1.02
N TYR A 516 -25.61 14.11 -0.41
CA TYR A 516 -25.31 12.80 -1.01
C TYR A 516 -26.60 11.98 -1.24
N GLY A 517 -27.53 11.96 -0.29
CA GLY A 517 -28.85 11.34 -0.42
C GLY A 517 -29.60 11.89 -1.64
N SER A 518 -29.80 13.20 -1.72
CA SER A 518 -30.48 13.84 -2.86
C SER A 518 -29.76 13.61 -4.20
N PHE A 519 -28.43 13.45 -4.21
CA PHE A 519 -27.69 13.07 -5.42
C PHE A 519 -28.03 11.63 -5.86
N LYS A 520 -28.07 10.66 -4.93
CA LYS A 520 -28.46 9.27 -5.21
C LYS A 520 -29.95 9.11 -5.54
N GLU A 521 -30.82 9.94 -4.99
CA GLU A 521 -32.26 9.99 -5.32
C GLU A 521 -32.53 10.52 -6.74
N GLY A 522 -31.56 11.18 -7.37
CA GLY A 522 -31.69 11.79 -8.70
C GLY A 522 -32.15 13.25 -8.69
N GLU A 523 -31.96 13.98 -7.58
CA GLU A 523 -32.24 15.42 -7.46
C GLU A 523 -30.93 16.26 -7.44
N PRO A 524 -30.21 16.39 -8.57
CA PRO A 524 -28.91 17.06 -8.62
C PRO A 524 -28.98 18.56 -8.28
N ASP A 525 -30.10 19.23 -8.59
CA ASP A 525 -30.34 20.64 -8.25
C ASP A 525 -30.47 20.88 -6.72
N ALA A 526 -31.03 19.91 -5.98
CA ALA A 526 -31.09 19.93 -4.52
C ALA A 526 -29.69 19.69 -3.92
N ALA A 527 -29.03 18.60 -4.34
CA ALA A 527 -27.69 18.24 -3.91
C ALA A 527 -26.66 19.36 -4.16
N LEU A 528 -26.70 19.98 -5.34
CA LEU A 528 -25.78 21.06 -5.73
C LEU A 528 -25.90 22.28 -4.81
N VAL A 529 -27.11 22.73 -4.45
CA VAL A 529 -27.27 23.89 -3.55
C VAL A 529 -26.82 23.57 -2.13
N GLN A 530 -27.03 22.34 -1.66
CA GLN A 530 -26.50 21.89 -0.36
C GLN A 530 -24.96 21.84 -0.35
N TYR A 531 -24.34 21.22 -1.37
CA TYR A 531 -22.88 21.18 -1.50
C TYR A 531 -22.28 22.58 -1.72
N LEU A 532 -22.94 23.49 -2.45
CA LEU A 532 -22.49 24.88 -2.61
C LEU A 532 -22.36 25.61 -1.26
N LEU A 533 -23.30 25.42 -0.33
CA LEU A 533 -23.21 26.02 1.01
C LEU A 533 -22.05 25.43 1.84
N LEU A 534 -21.77 24.13 1.71
CA LEU A 534 -20.63 23.48 2.36
C LEU A 534 -19.30 23.92 1.72
N ALA A 535 -19.27 24.11 0.40
CA ALA A 535 -18.12 24.60 -0.34
C ALA A 535 -17.74 26.05 0.03
N GLU A 536 -18.72 26.90 0.34
CA GLU A 536 -18.51 28.26 0.87
C GLU A 536 -18.04 28.27 2.34
N GLN A 537 -18.41 27.26 3.15
CA GLN A 537 -17.86 27.06 4.51
C GLN A 537 -16.40 26.56 4.50
N GLY A 538 -15.88 26.15 3.34
CA GLY A 538 -14.48 25.73 3.16
C GLY A 538 -14.25 24.22 3.15
N TYR A 539 -15.29 23.38 3.13
CA TYR A 539 -15.12 21.93 2.99
C TYR A 539 -14.54 21.58 1.61
N GLU A 540 -13.37 20.93 1.58
CA GLU A 540 -12.71 20.47 0.34
C GLU A 540 -13.59 19.49 -0.44
N VAL A 541 -14.10 18.44 0.21
CA VAL A 541 -14.99 17.43 -0.38
C VAL A 541 -16.25 18.05 -1.00
N ALA A 542 -16.80 19.10 -0.39
CA ALA A 542 -17.94 19.81 -0.98
C ALA A 542 -17.54 20.63 -2.21
N GLN A 543 -16.32 21.16 -2.26
CA GLN A 543 -15.81 21.89 -3.43
C GLN A 543 -15.56 20.96 -4.62
N SER A 544 -14.98 19.77 -4.39
CA SER A 544 -14.85 18.75 -5.43
C SER A 544 -16.21 18.22 -5.89
N ASN A 545 -17.15 17.95 -4.97
CA ASN A 545 -18.50 17.48 -5.34
C ASN A 545 -19.31 18.53 -6.14
N VAL A 546 -19.24 19.83 -5.79
CA VAL A 546 -19.82 20.90 -6.63
C VAL A 546 -19.21 20.89 -8.03
N ALA A 547 -17.87 20.85 -8.12
CA ALA A 547 -17.19 20.93 -9.40
C ALA A 547 -17.49 19.70 -10.29
N PHE A 548 -17.60 18.52 -9.69
CA PHE A 548 -17.99 17.27 -10.35
C PHE A 548 -19.42 17.30 -10.89
N ILE A 549 -20.41 17.70 -10.09
CA ILE A 549 -21.82 17.79 -10.52
C ILE A 549 -21.98 18.78 -11.69
N LEU A 550 -21.24 19.90 -11.66
CA LEU A 550 -21.23 20.87 -12.76
C LEU A 550 -20.53 20.30 -14.02
N ASP A 551 -19.43 19.56 -13.86
CA ASP A 551 -18.66 18.93 -14.95
C ASP A 551 -19.40 17.77 -15.63
N GLN A 552 -20.19 16.98 -14.86
CA GLN A 552 -21.00 15.89 -15.39
C GLN A 552 -22.22 16.35 -16.21
N SER A 553 -22.77 17.54 -15.93
CA SER A 553 -24.03 18.05 -16.49
C SER A 553 -24.14 18.17 -18.03
N LYS A 554 -23.09 17.78 -18.75
CA LYS A 554 -22.97 17.80 -20.22
C LYS A 554 -22.45 16.49 -20.85
N ARG A 555 -22.07 15.47 -20.06
CA ARG A 555 -21.38 14.27 -20.59
C ARG A 555 -22.32 13.14 -21.01
N GLU A 556 -23.47 13.00 -20.36
CA GLU A 556 -24.45 11.93 -20.64
C GLU A 556 -25.76 12.53 -21.11
N GLN A 557 -26.42 11.90 -22.09
CA GLN A 557 -27.67 12.41 -22.68
C GLN A 557 -28.93 11.95 -21.92
N ASP A 558 -28.77 11.06 -20.94
CA ASP A 558 -29.86 10.34 -20.26
C ASP A 558 -30.15 10.83 -18.83
N ILE A 559 -29.36 11.78 -18.30
CA ILE A 559 -29.61 12.44 -17.00
C ILE A 559 -30.19 13.83 -17.26
N GLU A 560 -31.27 14.21 -16.57
CA GLU A 560 -31.77 15.59 -16.58
C GLU A 560 -30.77 16.52 -15.87
N GLY A 561 -29.87 17.13 -16.64
CA GLY A 561 -28.81 17.99 -16.12
C GLY A 561 -29.30 19.21 -15.35
N VAL A 562 -28.47 19.65 -14.39
CA VAL A 562 -28.65 20.81 -13.49
C VAL A 562 -29.32 22.00 -14.20
N ARG A 563 -30.49 22.43 -13.72
CA ARG A 563 -31.31 23.48 -14.35
C ARG A 563 -31.07 24.87 -13.76
N ILE A 564 -30.29 24.97 -12.69
CA ILE A 564 -30.08 26.22 -11.92
C ILE A 564 -29.19 27.26 -12.64
N PHE A 565 -28.22 26.83 -13.45
CA PHE A 565 -27.25 27.72 -14.10
C PHE A 565 -27.30 27.63 -15.62
N THR A 566 -26.90 28.71 -16.31
CA THR A 566 -26.79 28.70 -17.78
C THR A 566 -25.47 28.05 -18.22
N GLU A 567 -25.47 27.36 -19.36
CA GLU A 567 -24.33 26.57 -19.87
C GLU A 567 -22.99 27.34 -19.89
N ASN A 568 -23.04 28.64 -20.21
CA ASN A 568 -21.85 29.51 -20.26
C ASN A 568 -21.23 29.79 -18.89
N GLU A 569 -22.01 29.67 -17.80
CA GLU A 569 -21.52 29.87 -16.44
C GLU A 569 -21.05 28.57 -15.78
N THR A 570 -21.54 27.41 -16.22
CA THR A 570 -21.27 26.09 -15.60
C THR A 570 -19.77 25.79 -15.49
N TYR A 571 -19.02 25.89 -16.61
CA TYR A 571 -17.58 25.60 -16.59
C TYR A 571 -16.73 26.61 -15.78
N PRO A 572 -16.89 27.94 -15.90
CA PRO A 572 -16.20 28.89 -15.03
C PRO A 572 -16.49 28.67 -13.53
N ARG A 573 -17.70 28.22 -13.18
CA ARG A 573 -18.07 27.85 -11.81
C ARG A 573 -17.39 26.54 -11.37
N ALA A 574 -17.39 25.50 -12.21
CA ALA A 574 -16.67 24.26 -11.93
C ALA A 574 -15.16 24.51 -11.75
N LEU A 575 -14.55 25.30 -12.63
CA LEU A 575 -13.15 25.73 -12.56
C LEU A 575 -12.80 26.42 -11.23
N LEU A 576 -13.63 27.37 -10.79
CA LEU A 576 -13.48 28.05 -9.50
C LEU A 576 -13.51 27.06 -8.33
N HIS A 577 -14.38 26.06 -8.36
CA HIS A 577 -14.49 25.06 -7.30
C HIS A 577 -13.36 24.03 -7.34
N TRP A 578 -12.90 23.60 -8.52
CA TRP A 578 -11.65 22.83 -8.67
C TRP A 578 -10.43 23.60 -8.15
N THR A 579 -10.34 24.91 -8.42
CA THR A 579 -9.25 25.78 -7.92
C THR A 579 -9.22 25.79 -6.40
N ARG A 580 -10.38 25.92 -5.75
CA ARG A 580 -10.51 25.90 -4.29
C ARG A 580 -10.11 24.54 -3.70
N ALA A 581 -10.56 23.43 -4.29
CA ALA A 581 -10.21 22.08 -3.82
C ALA A 581 -8.71 21.76 -3.99
N ALA A 582 -8.11 22.11 -5.13
CA ALA A 582 -6.69 21.91 -5.41
C ALA A 582 -5.76 22.80 -4.56
N ALA A 583 -6.24 23.98 -4.13
CA ALA A 583 -5.57 24.84 -3.16
C ALA A 583 -5.65 24.29 -1.73
N GLN A 584 -6.64 23.44 -1.42
CA GLN A 584 -6.72 22.68 -0.17
C GLN A 584 -5.99 21.32 -0.23
N GLY A 585 -5.33 21.01 -1.34
CA GLY A 585 -4.44 19.85 -1.47
C GLY A 585 -5.05 18.59 -2.11
N TYR A 586 -6.31 18.59 -2.53
CA TYR A 586 -6.89 17.44 -3.23
C TYR A 586 -6.20 17.23 -4.58
N THR A 587 -5.70 16.00 -4.80
CA THR A 587 -4.80 15.63 -5.90
C THR A 587 -5.53 15.68 -7.25
N VAL A 588 -6.67 14.99 -7.35
CA VAL A 588 -7.42 14.85 -8.60
C VAL A 588 -7.97 16.19 -9.07
N ALA A 589 -8.42 17.06 -8.15
CA ALA A 589 -8.79 18.44 -8.50
C ALA A 589 -7.67 19.21 -9.22
N ARG A 590 -6.41 19.00 -8.82
CA ARG A 590 -5.25 19.65 -9.47
C ARG A 590 -4.99 19.09 -10.87
N ILE A 591 -5.34 17.83 -11.13
CA ILE A 591 -5.31 17.22 -12.47
C ILE A 591 -6.44 17.80 -13.32
N LYS A 592 -7.69 17.84 -12.81
CA LYS A 592 -8.82 18.43 -13.52
C LYS A 592 -8.60 19.93 -13.83
N LEU A 593 -7.84 20.68 -13.01
CA LEU A 593 -7.37 22.04 -13.38
C LEU A 593 -6.46 22.04 -14.61
N GLY A 594 -5.49 21.13 -14.66
CA GLY A 594 -4.65 20.93 -15.85
C GLY A 594 -5.51 20.63 -17.08
N ASP A 595 -6.49 19.73 -16.95
CA ASP A 595 -7.42 19.38 -18.02
C ASP A 595 -8.25 20.60 -18.48
N TYR A 596 -8.75 21.41 -17.55
CA TYR A 596 -9.55 22.60 -17.86
C TYR A 596 -8.74 23.66 -18.63
N HIS A 597 -7.48 23.88 -18.26
CA HIS A 597 -6.57 24.77 -19.01
C HIS A 597 -6.10 24.16 -20.35
N PHE A 598 -5.95 22.83 -20.42
CA PHE A 598 -5.56 22.11 -21.64
C PHE A 598 -6.67 22.10 -22.71
N TYR A 599 -7.93 21.94 -22.30
CA TYR A 599 -9.09 21.89 -23.19
C TYR A 599 -9.83 23.22 -23.37
N GLY A 600 -9.58 24.23 -22.52
CA GLY A 600 -10.28 25.52 -22.57
C GLY A 600 -11.69 25.47 -21.96
N TYR A 601 -11.88 24.73 -20.86
CA TYR A 601 -13.17 24.61 -20.19
C TYR A 601 -13.43 25.80 -19.26
N GLY A 602 -14.18 26.78 -19.75
CA GLY A 602 -14.51 28.00 -18.98
C GLY A 602 -13.35 29.01 -18.85
N THR A 603 -12.26 28.77 -19.59
CA THR A 603 -11.05 29.59 -19.72
C THR A 603 -10.55 29.49 -21.17
N ASP A 604 -9.74 30.44 -21.63
CA ASP A 604 -8.96 30.24 -22.85
C ASP A 604 -7.95 29.09 -22.65
N VAL A 605 -7.56 28.45 -23.75
CA VAL A 605 -6.60 27.32 -23.75
C VAL A 605 -5.20 27.82 -23.38
N ASP A 606 -4.64 27.29 -22.29
CA ASP A 606 -3.32 27.64 -21.77
C ASP A 606 -2.53 26.37 -21.39
N TYR A 607 -1.64 25.95 -22.28
CA TYR A 607 -0.79 24.80 -22.06
C TYR A 607 0.33 25.06 -21.04
N GLU A 608 0.75 26.31 -20.80
CA GLU A 608 1.80 26.62 -19.82
C GLU A 608 1.25 26.45 -18.39
N THR A 609 0.06 26.99 -18.12
CA THR A 609 -0.64 26.80 -16.84
C THR A 609 -1.06 25.33 -16.64
N ALA A 610 -1.46 24.61 -17.70
CA ALA A 610 -1.75 23.18 -17.60
C ALA A 610 -0.51 22.36 -17.18
N VAL A 611 0.67 22.60 -17.77
CA VAL A 611 1.93 21.95 -17.34
C VAL A 611 2.25 22.24 -15.88
N ILE A 612 2.07 23.49 -15.41
CA ILE A 612 2.30 23.83 -14.00
C ILE A 612 1.41 22.99 -13.07
N HIS A 613 0.12 22.82 -13.40
CA HIS A 613 -0.79 22.02 -12.60
C HIS A 613 -0.45 20.52 -12.61
N TYR A 614 -0.22 19.91 -13.77
CA TYR A 614 0.19 18.51 -13.84
C TYR A 614 1.55 18.27 -13.17
N ARG A 615 2.51 19.19 -13.33
CA ARG A 615 3.82 19.12 -12.65
C ARG A 615 3.67 19.12 -11.13
N LEU A 616 2.84 20.00 -10.58
CA LEU A 616 2.57 20.05 -9.15
C LEU A 616 1.82 18.81 -8.62
N ALA A 617 1.04 18.12 -9.44
CA ALA A 617 0.40 16.84 -9.08
C ALA A 617 1.33 15.63 -9.25
N SER A 618 2.33 15.72 -10.13
CA SER A 618 3.39 14.72 -10.30
C SER A 618 4.44 14.82 -9.17
N GLU A 619 5.00 16.01 -8.93
CA GLU A 619 6.12 16.22 -7.99
C GLU A 619 5.73 16.18 -6.51
N GLN A 620 4.51 16.60 -6.14
CA GLN A 620 4.08 16.68 -4.74
C GLN A 620 3.20 15.50 -4.29
N GLN A 621 2.60 14.79 -5.24
CA GLN A 621 1.47 13.88 -5.00
C GLN A 621 1.60 12.55 -5.79
N HIS A 622 2.69 12.36 -6.54
CA HIS A 622 3.05 11.13 -7.27
C HIS A 622 1.94 10.52 -8.15
N SER A 623 1.04 11.34 -8.69
CA SER A 623 -0.07 10.83 -9.51
C SER A 623 0.39 10.33 -10.89
N ALA A 624 0.16 9.04 -11.15
CA ALA A 624 0.41 8.41 -12.46
C ALA A 624 -0.29 9.12 -13.63
N GLN A 625 -1.55 9.55 -13.45
CA GLN A 625 -2.29 10.29 -14.48
C GLN A 625 -1.63 11.65 -14.80
N ALA A 626 -1.13 12.35 -13.77
CA ALA A 626 -0.40 13.60 -13.97
C ALA A 626 0.94 13.38 -14.71
N MET A 627 1.66 12.29 -14.39
CA MET A 627 2.88 11.89 -15.10
C MET A 627 2.59 11.54 -16.56
N PHE A 628 1.54 10.76 -16.84
CA PHE A 628 1.13 10.41 -18.20
C PHE A 628 0.78 11.66 -19.04
N ASN A 629 0.03 12.60 -18.46
CA ASN A 629 -0.31 13.87 -19.14
C ASN A 629 0.95 14.72 -19.42
N LEU A 630 1.90 14.79 -18.50
CA LEU A 630 3.21 15.45 -18.76
C LEU A 630 3.99 14.74 -19.87
N GLY A 631 4.00 13.40 -19.89
CA GLY A 631 4.61 12.59 -20.95
C GLY A 631 4.04 12.94 -22.33
N TYR A 632 2.70 13.06 -22.42
CA TYR A 632 2.02 13.49 -23.63
C TYR A 632 2.38 14.93 -24.05
N MET A 633 2.43 15.87 -23.10
CA MET A 633 2.79 17.26 -23.40
C MET A 633 4.26 17.39 -23.84
N HIS A 634 5.18 16.59 -23.28
CA HIS A 634 6.56 16.47 -23.75
C HIS A 634 6.68 15.79 -25.12
N GLU A 635 5.84 14.79 -25.43
CA GLU A 635 5.78 14.14 -26.75
C GLU A 635 5.35 15.15 -27.84
N LYS A 636 4.40 16.03 -27.54
CA LYS A 636 3.82 16.98 -28.50
C LYS A 636 4.46 18.36 -28.52
N GLY A 637 5.18 18.76 -27.46
CA GLY A 637 5.69 20.13 -27.31
C GLY A 637 4.60 21.16 -27.05
N LEU A 638 3.58 20.81 -26.24
CA LEU A 638 2.46 21.69 -25.89
C LEU A 638 2.79 22.43 -24.59
N GLY A 639 2.93 23.77 -24.63
CA GLY A 639 3.31 24.59 -23.45
C GLY A 639 4.74 24.42 -22.96
N ILE A 640 5.49 23.47 -23.52
CA ILE A 640 6.87 23.12 -23.18
C ILE A 640 7.61 22.68 -24.44
N LYS A 641 8.95 22.75 -24.41
CA LYS A 641 9.76 22.23 -25.51
C LYS A 641 9.57 20.71 -25.63
N GLN A 642 9.34 20.25 -26.87
CA GLN A 642 9.28 18.83 -27.20
C GLN A 642 10.57 18.10 -26.77
N ASP A 643 10.42 17.00 -26.03
CA ASP A 643 11.50 16.13 -25.60
C ASP A 643 11.00 14.68 -25.50
N ILE A 644 11.42 13.85 -26.44
CA ILE A 644 10.97 12.45 -26.58
C ILE A 644 11.56 11.55 -25.48
N HIS A 645 12.75 11.86 -24.97
CA HIS A 645 13.38 11.08 -23.90
C HIS A 645 12.73 11.37 -22.55
N LEU A 646 12.42 12.64 -22.28
CA LEU A 646 11.68 13.03 -21.08
C LEU A 646 10.21 12.60 -21.16
N ALA A 647 9.59 12.59 -22.35
CA ALA A 647 8.28 11.98 -22.58
C ALA A 647 8.28 10.48 -22.22
N LYS A 648 9.23 9.70 -22.73
CA LYS A 648 9.38 8.27 -22.36
C LYS A 648 9.51 8.12 -20.85
N ARG A 649 10.41 8.88 -20.22
CA ARG A 649 10.63 8.82 -18.77
C ARG A 649 9.37 9.10 -17.96
N PHE A 650 8.55 10.07 -18.36
CA PHE A 650 7.28 10.36 -17.68
C PHE A 650 6.22 9.26 -17.91
N TYR A 651 6.21 8.59 -19.06
CA TYR A 651 5.40 7.39 -19.25
C TYR A 651 5.90 6.22 -18.40
N ASP A 652 7.22 5.96 -18.36
CA ASP A 652 7.83 4.92 -17.52
C ASP A 652 7.47 5.12 -16.04
N MET A 653 7.69 6.33 -15.51
CA MET A 653 7.33 6.71 -14.14
C MET A 653 5.83 6.61 -13.85
N ALA A 654 4.95 6.78 -14.86
CA ALA A 654 3.52 6.63 -14.66
C ALA A 654 3.13 5.14 -14.44
N ALA A 655 3.77 4.20 -15.15
CA ALA A 655 3.58 2.77 -14.94
C ALA A 655 4.19 2.27 -13.62
N GLU A 656 5.32 2.83 -13.20
CA GLU A 656 5.91 2.59 -11.86
C GLU A 656 5.00 3.10 -10.73
N ALA A 657 4.20 4.14 -10.96
CA ALA A 657 3.38 4.79 -9.95
C ALA A 657 1.96 4.20 -9.78
N SER A 658 1.45 3.40 -10.73
CA SER A 658 0.13 2.76 -10.62
C SER A 658 0.00 1.58 -11.61
N PRO A 659 -0.51 0.41 -11.18
CA PRO A 659 -0.73 -0.72 -12.09
C PRO A 659 -1.73 -0.38 -13.21
N ASP A 660 -2.77 0.40 -12.91
CA ASP A 660 -3.78 0.83 -13.89
C ASP A 660 -3.20 1.66 -15.05
N ALA A 661 -2.03 2.27 -14.85
CA ALA A 661 -1.34 3.06 -15.86
C ALA A 661 -0.48 2.22 -16.81
N GLN A 662 -0.15 0.96 -16.48
CA GLN A 662 0.73 0.10 -17.27
C GLN A 662 0.23 -0.10 -18.69
N VAL A 663 -1.04 -0.48 -18.87
CA VAL A 663 -1.62 -0.72 -20.21
C VAL A 663 -1.72 0.57 -21.05
N PRO A 664 -2.22 1.72 -20.54
CA PRO A 664 -2.11 3.01 -21.24
C PRO A 664 -0.68 3.41 -21.61
N VAL A 665 0.29 3.22 -20.71
CA VAL A 665 1.71 3.51 -20.94
C VAL A 665 2.27 2.63 -22.05
N PHE A 666 2.02 1.32 -22.01
CA PHE A 666 2.45 0.38 -23.05
C PHE A 666 1.94 0.82 -24.44
N MET A 667 0.65 1.17 -24.56
CA MET A 667 0.09 1.70 -25.81
C MET A 667 0.76 3.01 -26.26
N ALA A 668 1.03 3.93 -25.33
CA ALA A 668 1.73 5.19 -25.62
C ALA A 668 3.17 4.96 -26.09
N LEU A 669 3.90 4.02 -25.47
CA LEU A 669 5.27 3.64 -25.84
C LEU A 669 5.32 2.90 -27.19
N CYS A 670 4.39 1.99 -27.47
CA CYS A 670 4.27 1.33 -28.78
C CYS A 670 4.01 2.36 -29.90
N LYS A 671 3.09 3.31 -29.67
CA LYS A 671 2.84 4.45 -30.56
C LYS A 671 4.11 5.28 -30.77
N LEU A 672 4.85 5.60 -29.71
CA LEU A 672 6.07 6.40 -29.77
C LEU A 672 7.17 5.70 -30.59
N GLY A 673 7.39 4.40 -30.34
CA GLY A 673 8.32 3.56 -31.09
C GLY A 673 7.95 3.43 -32.57
N LEU A 674 6.66 3.31 -32.90
CA LEU A 674 6.18 3.27 -34.28
C LEU A 674 6.42 4.60 -35.01
N VAL A 675 6.15 5.74 -34.37
CA VAL A 675 6.42 7.08 -34.95
C VAL A 675 7.92 7.28 -35.17
N TYR A 676 8.75 6.93 -34.19
CA TYR A 676 10.22 7.01 -34.31
C TYR A 676 10.75 6.09 -35.42
N THR A 677 10.23 4.88 -35.55
CA THR A 677 10.60 3.94 -36.62
C THR A 677 10.20 4.48 -38.00
N LEU A 678 9.03 5.11 -38.13
CA LEU A 678 8.62 5.75 -39.38
C LEU A 678 9.51 6.94 -39.77
N GLN A 679 9.92 7.76 -38.80
CA GLN A 679 10.87 8.87 -39.04
C GLN A 679 12.25 8.33 -39.46
N TYR A 680 12.79 7.34 -38.74
CA TYR A 680 14.05 6.69 -39.08
C TYR A 680 14.04 6.03 -40.49
N LEU A 681 12.90 5.47 -40.90
CA LEU A 681 12.71 4.93 -42.26
C LEU A 681 12.52 6.01 -43.34
N GLN A 682 12.20 7.26 -42.98
CA GLN A 682 12.17 8.39 -43.90
C GLN A 682 13.56 9.04 -44.06
N ASP A 683 14.36 9.08 -43.00
CA ASP A 683 15.75 9.54 -43.03
C ASP A 683 16.69 8.54 -43.72
N LEU A 684 16.37 7.24 -43.66
CA LEU A 684 17.08 6.19 -44.42
C LEU A 684 16.75 6.27 -45.92
N ASN A 685 17.74 6.68 -46.70
CA ASN A 685 17.64 6.86 -48.15
C ASN A 685 17.59 5.51 -48.90
N LEU A 686 16.42 4.86 -48.87
CA LEU A 686 16.13 3.49 -49.35
C LEU A 686 16.64 3.10 -50.75
N LYS A 687 17.03 4.07 -51.59
CA LYS A 687 17.61 3.81 -52.91
C LYS A 687 18.97 3.11 -52.86
N GLU A 688 19.84 3.44 -51.90
CA GLU A 688 21.19 2.87 -51.85
C GLU A 688 21.17 1.42 -51.35
N LEU A 689 20.36 1.12 -50.33
CA LEU A 689 20.24 -0.23 -49.76
C LEU A 689 19.69 -1.26 -50.75
N ILE A 690 18.79 -0.84 -51.65
CA ILE A 690 18.19 -1.71 -52.68
C ILE A 690 19.17 -2.00 -53.82
N THR A 691 20.15 -1.12 -54.08
CA THR A 691 21.13 -1.32 -55.16
C THR A 691 22.27 -2.30 -54.85
N GLU A 692 22.49 -2.69 -53.59
CA GLU A 692 23.54 -3.66 -53.22
C GLU A 692 23.05 -5.12 -53.11
N VAL A 693 21.74 -5.37 -53.14
CA VAL A 693 21.17 -6.72 -52.93
C VAL A 693 20.72 -7.36 -54.26
N ASP A 694 21.69 -7.97 -54.94
CA ASP A 694 21.46 -8.76 -56.16
C ASP A 694 20.77 -10.11 -55.84
N LEU A 695 19.43 -10.11 -55.87
CA LEU A 695 18.57 -11.24 -55.46
C LEU A 695 18.84 -12.54 -56.22
N ASP A 696 19.14 -12.44 -57.53
CA ASP A 696 19.43 -13.60 -58.38
C ASP A 696 20.70 -14.34 -57.91
N GLN A 697 21.64 -13.62 -57.27
CA GLN A 697 22.87 -14.18 -56.73
C GLN A 697 22.67 -14.83 -55.34
N LEU A 698 21.63 -14.42 -54.60
CA LEU A 698 21.36 -14.91 -53.23
C LEU A 698 20.37 -16.09 -53.19
N LEU A 699 19.36 -16.08 -54.06
CA LEU A 699 18.30 -17.10 -54.13
C LEU A 699 18.35 -17.98 -55.38
N GLY A 700 19.03 -17.54 -56.45
CA GLY A 700 19.03 -18.20 -57.75
C GLY A 700 17.89 -17.73 -58.68
N PRO A 701 17.96 -18.04 -59.99
CA PRO A 701 17.15 -17.40 -61.03
C PRO A 701 15.67 -17.85 -61.10
N GLU A 702 15.21 -18.70 -60.18
CA GLU A 702 13.81 -19.17 -60.10
C GLU A 702 13.22 -18.86 -58.69
N TRP A 703 13.62 -17.73 -58.11
CA TRP A 703 13.16 -17.28 -56.78
C TRP A 703 11.68 -16.90 -56.75
N ASP A 704 11.14 -16.49 -57.90
CA ASP A 704 9.72 -16.27 -58.16
C ASP A 704 8.89 -17.55 -57.98
N LEU A 705 9.40 -18.69 -58.45
CA LEU A 705 8.76 -20.01 -58.36
C LEU A 705 8.66 -20.50 -56.90
N TYR A 706 9.67 -20.22 -56.08
CA TYR A 706 9.62 -20.49 -54.64
C TYR A 706 8.64 -19.55 -53.91
N LEU A 707 8.58 -18.28 -54.29
CA LEU A 707 7.63 -17.32 -53.70
C LEU A 707 6.16 -17.69 -54.04
N MET A 708 5.88 -18.00 -55.30
CA MET A 708 4.54 -18.36 -55.77
C MET A 708 4.04 -19.68 -55.16
N THR A 709 4.91 -20.67 -54.92
CA THR A 709 4.51 -21.93 -54.27
C THR A 709 4.21 -21.77 -52.78
N VAL A 710 4.91 -20.87 -52.07
CA VAL A 710 4.56 -20.50 -50.67
C VAL A 710 3.22 -19.78 -50.60
N ILE A 711 2.96 -18.83 -51.50
CA ILE A 711 1.67 -18.11 -51.58
C ILE A 711 0.52 -19.08 -51.88
N ALA A 712 0.71 -20.04 -52.78
CA ALA A 712 -0.29 -21.06 -53.09
C ALA A 712 -0.61 -21.98 -51.90
N LEU A 713 0.40 -22.35 -51.08
CA LEU A 713 0.20 -23.12 -49.84
C LEU A 713 -0.57 -22.34 -48.77
N LEU A 714 -0.29 -21.04 -48.61
CA LEU A 714 -1.04 -20.16 -47.70
C LEU A 714 -2.50 -19.98 -48.14
N LEU A 715 -2.75 -19.79 -49.44
CA LEU A 715 -4.12 -19.77 -49.97
C LEU A 715 -4.85 -21.10 -49.78
N GLY A 716 -4.19 -22.23 -50.02
CA GLY A 716 -4.75 -23.57 -49.83
C GLY A 716 -5.15 -23.85 -48.38
N THR A 717 -4.31 -23.47 -47.41
CA THR A 717 -4.59 -23.64 -45.97
C THR A 717 -5.72 -22.73 -45.49
N VAL A 718 -5.77 -21.47 -45.93
CA VAL A 718 -6.89 -20.55 -45.64
C VAL A 718 -8.22 -21.07 -46.21
N ILE A 719 -8.23 -21.59 -47.44
CA ILE A 719 -9.44 -22.18 -48.05
C ILE A 719 -9.90 -23.42 -47.27
N ALA A 720 -8.98 -24.30 -46.88
CA ALA A 720 -9.29 -25.49 -46.08
C ALA A 720 -9.87 -25.13 -44.70
N TYR A 721 -9.31 -24.12 -44.03
CA TYR A 721 -9.82 -23.62 -42.75
C TYR A 721 -11.25 -23.05 -42.90
N ARG A 722 -11.49 -22.28 -43.95
CA ARG A 722 -12.81 -21.68 -44.26
C ARG A 722 -13.88 -22.74 -44.60
N GLN A 723 -13.51 -23.80 -45.31
CA GLN A 723 -14.41 -24.96 -45.54
C GLN A 723 -14.75 -25.70 -44.24
N ARG A 724 -13.82 -25.77 -43.28
CA ARG A 724 -14.01 -26.49 -42.02
C ARG A 724 -15.03 -25.81 -41.09
N GLN A 725 -15.04 -24.47 -41.04
CA GLN A 725 -16.06 -23.72 -40.29
C GLN A 725 -17.48 -23.87 -40.88
N HIS A 726 -17.60 -24.01 -42.21
CA HIS A 726 -18.91 -24.17 -42.88
C HIS A 726 -19.65 -25.49 -42.55
N GLN A 727 -19.05 -26.44 -41.84
CA GLN A 727 -19.72 -27.67 -41.38
C GLN A 727 -20.27 -27.59 -39.94
N ILE A 728 -19.99 -26.52 -39.20
CA ILE A 728 -20.21 -26.49 -37.74
C ILE A 728 -21.48 -25.71 -37.33
N ILE A 729 -21.97 -24.80 -38.18
CA ILE A 729 -23.10 -23.92 -37.85
C ILE A 729 -24.25 -24.14 -38.84
N GLY A 730 -25.42 -24.50 -38.31
CA GLY A 730 -26.67 -24.64 -39.06
C GLY A 730 -27.61 -23.45 -38.90
N ASP A 731 -28.58 -23.39 -39.82
CA ASP A 731 -29.74 -22.48 -39.88
C ASP A 731 -29.51 -20.97 -40.12
N PRO A 732 -30.50 -20.25 -40.72
CA PRO A 732 -30.19 -19.11 -41.60
C PRO A 732 -30.91 -17.79 -41.25
N ILE A 733 -30.20 -16.65 -41.33
CA ILE A 733 -30.80 -15.31 -41.22
C ILE A 733 -30.31 -14.36 -42.34
N ASP A 734 -31.30 -13.81 -43.05
CA ASP A 734 -31.41 -12.62 -43.91
C ASP A 734 -30.27 -12.18 -44.89
N TRP A 735 -30.71 -11.77 -46.08
CA TRP A 735 -29.96 -11.21 -47.21
C TRP A 735 -29.49 -9.76 -46.97
N SER A 736 -30.22 -8.97 -46.18
CA SER A 736 -30.03 -7.51 -46.08
C SER A 736 -28.63 -7.08 -45.59
N VAL A 737 -28.09 -7.77 -44.58
CA VAL A 737 -26.82 -7.43 -43.90
C VAL A 737 -25.58 -7.62 -44.79
N ARG A 738 -25.71 -8.33 -45.91
CA ARG A 738 -24.56 -8.79 -46.73
C ARG A 738 -23.74 -7.65 -47.34
N THR A 739 -24.40 -6.58 -47.79
CA THR A 739 -23.73 -5.47 -48.52
C THR A 739 -23.08 -4.44 -47.61
N THR A 740 -23.57 -4.27 -46.38
CA THR A 740 -22.89 -3.46 -45.34
C THR A 740 -21.70 -4.22 -44.78
N MET A 741 -21.82 -5.54 -44.56
CA MET A 741 -20.67 -6.38 -44.18
C MET A 741 -19.56 -6.39 -45.22
N GLU A 742 -19.84 -6.39 -46.53
CA GLU A 742 -18.76 -6.35 -47.55
C GLU A 742 -17.92 -5.06 -47.47
N ARG A 743 -18.54 -3.90 -47.19
CA ARG A 743 -17.79 -2.65 -46.95
C ARG A 743 -17.03 -2.69 -45.64
N LEU A 744 -17.64 -3.25 -44.58
CA LEU A 744 -16.97 -3.46 -43.30
C LEU A 744 -15.77 -4.42 -43.45
N TRP A 745 -15.86 -5.45 -44.29
CA TRP A 745 -14.77 -6.39 -44.56
C TRP A 745 -13.66 -5.84 -45.45
N ILE A 746 -13.92 -4.87 -46.33
CA ILE A 746 -12.84 -4.15 -47.05
C ILE A 746 -12.13 -3.16 -46.11
N ALA A 747 -12.88 -2.48 -45.23
CA ALA A 747 -12.30 -1.67 -44.15
C ALA A 747 -11.50 -2.53 -43.17
N VAL A 748 -12.02 -3.70 -42.76
CA VAL A 748 -11.32 -4.66 -41.90
C VAL A 748 -10.17 -5.33 -42.63
N ALA A 749 -10.19 -5.53 -43.96
CA ALA A 749 -9.04 -6.08 -44.69
C ALA A 749 -7.89 -5.06 -44.85
N THR A 750 -8.21 -3.79 -45.06
CA THR A 750 -7.20 -2.71 -45.07
C THR A 750 -6.69 -2.40 -43.67
N CYS A 751 -7.56 -2.50 -42.65
CA CYS A 751 -7.17 -2.50 -41.26
C CYS A 751 -6.32 -3.74 -40.90
N MET A 752 -6.64 -4.96 -41.36
CA MET A 752 -5.83 -6.16 -41.09
C MET A 752 -4.45 -6.16 -41.76
N LEU A 753 -4.23 -5.34 -42.79
CA LEU A 753 -2.88 -5.08 -43.34
C LEU A 753 -2.11 -3.98 -42.58
N THR A 754 -2.72 -3.36 -41.56
CA THR A 754 -2.11 -2.33 -40.68
C THR A 754 -2.31 -2.59 -39.17
N SER A 755 -3.12 -3.58 -38.82
CA SER A 755 -3.55 -3.98 -37.47
C SER A 755 -4.30 -5.32 -37.55
N CYS A 756 -3.57 -6.43 -37.53
CA CYS A 756 -4.15 -7.76 -37.30
C CYS A 756 -3.48 -8.41 -36.08
N CYS A 757 -3.99 -8.04 -34.90
CA CYS A 757 -3.72 -8.76 -33.66
C CYS A 757 -4.39 -10.13 -33.73
N VAL A 758 -3.67 -11.15 -34.18
CA VAL A 758 -4.04 -12.55 -33.96
C VAL A 758 -3.07 -13.14 -32.96
N LYS A 759 -3.53 -13.25 -31.71
CA LYS A 759 -2.99 -14.08 -30.63
C LYS A 759 -1.46 -14.24 -30.60
N GLY A 760 -0.77 -13.16 -30.23
CA GLY A 760 0.66 -13.17 -29.90
C GLY A 760 1.00 -13.85 -28.57
N ASN A 761 0.29 -14.90 -28.15
CA ASN A 761 0.59 -15.64 -26.92
C ASN A 761 0.60 -17.18 -27.07
N ASP A 762 0.00 -17.74 -28.12
CA ASP A 762 -0.22 -19.19 -28.21
C ASP A 762 1.08 -20.02 -28.38
N TRP A 763 2.28 -19.48 -28.71
CA TRP A 763 3.51 -20.31 -28.77
C TRP A 763 4.29 -20.43 -27.46
N TRP A 764 4.30 -19.40 -26.60
CA TRP A 764 4.76 -19.60 -25.21
C TRP A 764 3.68 -20.33 -24.41
N TRP A 765 2.39 -20.10 -24.71
CA TRP A 765 1.31 -20.83 -24.05
C TRP A 765 1.22 -22.30 -24.48
N GLU A 766 1.32 -22.68 -25.76
CA GLU A 766 1.45 -24.10 -26.18
C GLU A 766 2.75 -24.76 -25.65
N TYR A 767 3.80 -23.97 -25.37
CA TYR A 767 5.03 -24.48 -24.75
C TYR A 767 4.87 -24.69 -23.24
N GLU A 768 4.25 -23.75 -22.53
CA GLU A 768 3.95 -23.86 -21.10
C GLU A 768 2.85 -24.87 -20.80
N GLU A 769 1.70 -24.82 -21.48
CA GLU A 769 0.62 -25.81 -21.38
C GLU A 769 1.15 -27.20 -21.82
N GLY A 770 2.01 -27.23 -22.83
CA GLY A 770 2.79 -28.39 -23.22
C GLY A 770 3.70 -28.94 -22.12
N ILE A 771 4.28 -28.09 -21.26
CA ILE A 771 5.12 -28.50 -20.12
C ILE A 771 4.29 -28.77 -18.84
N ARG A 772 3.19 -28.05 -18.61
CA ARG A 772 2.25 -28.26 -17.48
C ARG A 772 1.61 -29.65 -17.53
N HIS A 773 1.52 -30.25 -18.73
CA HIS A 773 1.09 -31.64 -18.91
C HIS A 773 2.22 -32.68 -18.90
N TYR A 774 3.50 -32.29 -18.77
CA TYR A 774 4.58 -33.25 -18.58
C TYR A 774 4.66 -33.69 -17.12
N SER A 775 4.30 -34.96 -16.87
CA SER A 775 4.60 -35.60 -15.58
C SER A 775 6.11 -35.61 -15.31
N GLN A 776 6.49 -35.80 -14.04
CA GLN A 776 7.89 -35.95 -13.64
C GLN A 776 8.63 -37.00 -14.49
N GLU A 777 7.94 -38.07 -14.89
CA GLU A 777 8.46 -39.12 -15.78
C GLU A 777 8.62 -38.66 -17.23
N ALA A 778 7.71 -37.84 -17.76
CA ALA A 778 7.81 -37.29 -19.12
C ALA A 778 8.97 -36.30 -19.23
N LEU A 779 9.13 -35.40 -18.25
CA LEU A 779 10.26 -34.47 -18.17
C LEU A 779 11.60 -35.20 -18.11
N ASN A 780 11.69 -36.27 -17.31
CA ASN A 780 12.90 -37.11 -17.21
C ASN A 780 13.15 -37.99 -18.45
N LYS A 781 12.15 -38.17 -19.32
CA LYS A 781 12.21 -38.96 -20.57
C LYS A 781 12.63 -38.12 -21.77
N GLU A 782 12.24 -36.85 -21.81
CA GLU A 782 12.63 -35.90 -22.88
C GLU A 782 13.98 -35.23 -22.58
N PHE A 783 14.26 -34.91 -21.32
CA PHE A 783 15.55 -34.39 -20.86
C PHE A 783 16.26 -35.41 -19.95
N PRO A 784 16.76 -36.54 -20.51
CA PRO A 784 17.41 -37.58 -19.72
C PRO A 784 18.68 -37.06 -19.06
N GLU A 785 18.79 -37.29 -17.74
CA GLU A 785 19.93 -36.88 -16.92
C GLU A 785 21.25 -37.40 -17.50
N LYS A 786 22.15 -36.46 -17.85
CA LYS A 786 23.46 -36.78 -18.44
C LYS A 786 24.58 -35.88 -17.92
N THR A 787 24.77 -35.89 -16.59
CA THR A 787 26.10 -35.69 -16.01
C THR A 787 26.40 -36.80 -15.00
N ARG A 788 27.63 -37.33 -15.07
CA ARG A 788 28.14 -38.54 -14.37
C ARG A 788 27.42 -39.86 -14.72
N PRO A 789 28.14 -41.00 -14.72
CA PRO A 789 27.48 -42.32 -14.75
C PRO A 789 26.87 -42.63 -13.37
N VAL A 790 25.77 -43.39 -13.35
CA VAL A 790 25.05 -43.79 -12.13
C VAL A 790 25.93 -44.60 -11.14
N SER A 791 27.08 -45.11 -11.59
CA SER A 791 28.09 -45.79 -10.78
C SER A 791 29.15 -44.87 -10.17
N PHE A 792 29.13 -43.56 -10.44
CA PHE A 792 30.06 -42.61 -9.81
C PHE A 792 29.65 -42.34 -8.36
N LYS A 793 30.62 -42.45 -7.45
CA LYS A 793 30.50 -42.03 -6.06
C LYS A 793 31.71 -41.18 -5.67
N HIS A 794 31.49 -40.15 -4.87
CA HIS A 794 32.55 -39.44 -4.16
C HIS A 794 33.21 -40.35 -3.11
N PRO A 795 34.50 -40.12 -2.78
CA PRO A 795 35.16 -40.82 -1.68
C PRO A 795 34.47 -40.50 -0.34
N VAL A 796 34.35 -41.49 0.53
CA VAL A 796 33.69 -41.33 1.84
C VAL A 796 34.40 -40.27 2.68
N PHE A 797 33.67 -39.25 3.11
CA PHE A 797 34.12 -38.24 4.07
C PHE A 797 33.62 -38.61 5.47
N GLN A 798 34.55 -38.86 6.39
CA GLN A 798 34.26 -39.23 7.78
C GLN A 798 35.25 -38.52 8.70
N CYS A 799 34.76 -37.95 9.79
CA CYS A 799 35.56 -37.19 10.75
C CYS A 799 35.70 -37.90 12.10
N PRO A 800 36.74 -37.59 12.91
CA PRO A 800 36.99 -38.29 14.17
C PRO A 800 35.92 -38.06 15.24
N ASP A 801 35.29 -36.88 15.24
CA ASP A 801 34.06 -36.59 15.95
C ASP A 801 33.01 -36.12 14.94
N MET A 802 31.80 -36.68 15.06
CA MET A 802 30.60 -36.28 14.30
C MET A 802 29.37 -36.23 15.23
N SER A 803 29.58 -36.24 16.56
CA SER A 803 28.53 -36.27 17.57
C SER A 803 27.96 -34.88 17.88
N PRO A 804 26.64 -34.76 18.15
CA PRO A 804 26.05 -33.54 18.69
C PRO A 804 26.61 -33.20 20.09
N SER A 805 26.44 -31.95 20.50
CA SER A 805 26.76 -31.48 21.84
C SER A 805 25.85 -32.16 22.89
N PRO A 806 26.31 -32.37 24.15
CA PRO A 806 25.54 -33.08 25.18
C PRO A 806 24.20 -32.43 25.56
N SER A 807 24.05 -31.14 25.24
CA SER A 807 22.83 -30.33 25.33
C SER A 807 22.84 -29.32 24.19
N VAL A 808 21.68 -28.82 23.77
CA VAL A 808 21.58 -27.76 22.76
C VAL A 808 22.39 -26.54 23.23
N PRO A 809 23.38 -26.05 22.46
CA PRO A 809 24.21 -24.93 22.88
C PRO A 809 23.38 -23.66 23.10
N SER A 810 23.71 -22.88 24.13
CA SER A 810 23.09 -21.58 24.40
C SER A 810 23.84 -20.40 23.80
N SER A 811 25.02 -20.61 23.21
CA SER A 811 25.82 -19.55 22.58
C SER A 811 26.48 -20.03 21.27
N VAL A 812 26.57 -19.11 20.30
CA VAL A 812 27.17 -19.26 18.95
C VAL A 812 28.62 -19.71 18.96
N GLU A 813 29.36 -19.49 20.05
CA GLU A 813 30.76 -19.92 20.19
C GLU A 813 30.89 -21.43 20.42
N PHE A 814 29.80 -22.13 20.78
CA PHE A 814 29.81 -23.56 21.15
C PHE A 814 28.94 -24.45 20.25
N VAL A 815 28.59 -23.99 19.04
CA VAL A 815 27.76 -24.75 18.07
C VAL A 815 28.63 -25.67 17.21
N LYS A 816 28.44 -26.99 17.31
CA LYS A 816 29.02 -27.97 16.38
C LYS A 816 28.20 -28.08 15.09
N ALA A 817 28.80 -28.68 14.04
CA ALA A 817 28.10 -29.08 12.82
C ALA A 817 26.84 -29.94 13.07
N ALA A 818 26.89 -30.83 14.07
CA ALA A 818 25.80 -31.74 14.42
C ALA A 818 24.65 -31.07 15.19
N ASP A 819 24.87 -29.86 15.73
CA ASP A 819 23.86 -29.12 16.51
C ASP A 819 22.91 -28.31 15.62
N ILE A 820 23.31 -28.04 14.36
CA ILE A 820 22.47 -27.38 13.36
C ILE A 820 21.30 -28.29 13.01
N LYS A 821 20.08 -27.76 13.18
CA LYS A 821 18.83 -28.46 12.90
C LYS A 821 18.14 -28.00 11.62
N VAL A 822 18.34 -26.74 11.24
CA VAL A 822 17.77 -26.13 10.02
C VAL A 822 18.87 -25.56 9.14
N ILE A 823 18.76 -25.76 7.83
CA ILE A 823 19.50 -25.00 6.82
C ILE A 823 18.55 -24.18 5.93
N ALA A 824 18.92 -22.94 5.66
CA ALA A 824 18.19 -21.99 4.80
C ALA A 824 19.16 -21.27 3.83
N ALA A 825 18.63 -20.76 2.72
CA ALA A 825 19.41 -19.95 1.77
C ALA A 825 18.58 -18.83 1.13
N LEU A 826 19.16 -17.63 1.09
CA LEU A 826 18.66 -16.45 0.39
C LEU A 826 19.69 -16.00 -0.66
N GLY A 827 19.22 -15.35 -1.72
CA GLY A 827 20.12 -14.86 -2.77
C GLY A 827 19.53 -14.80 -4.16
N ASP A 828 20.45 -14.85 -5.13
CA ASP A 828 20.19 -14.77 -6.56
C ASP A 828 20.18 -16.15 -7.28
N SER A 829 20.33 -16.11 -8.61
CA SER A 829 20.34 -17.27 -9.51
C SER A 829 21.45 -18.29 -9.25
N LEU A 830 22.57 -17.90 -8.61
CA LEU A 830 23.61 -18.86 -8.22
C LEU A 830 23.21 -19.66 -6.96
N THR A 831 22.26 -19.15 -6.17
CA THR A 831 21.69 -19.85 -5.01
C THR A 831 20.51 -20.75 -5.40
N THR A 832 19.77 -20.40 -6.46
CA THR A 832 18.74 -21.30 -7.06
C THR A 832 19.35 -22.45 -7.89
N ALA A 833 20.62 -22.35 -8.26
CA ALA A 833 21.34 -23.29 -9.14
C ALA A 833 20.67 -23.46 -10.51
N ILE A 834 20.31 -22.32 -11.12
CA ILE A 834 19.71 -22.28 -12.46
C ILE A 834 20.64 -22.88 -13.53
N GLY A 835 20.08 -23.71 -14.40
CA GLY A 835 20.79 -24.37 -15.50
C GLY A 835 21.87 -25.39 -15.09
N ALA A 836 22.07 -25.71 -13.81
CA ALA A 836 23.24 -26.45 -13.32
C ALA A 836 23.42 -27.89 -13.88
N ASN A 837 22.35 -28.51 -14.40
CA ASN A 837 22.39 -29.79 -15.13
C ASN A 837 21.82 -29.67 -16.56
N ALA A 838 21.75 -28.44 -17.12
CA ALA A 838 21.14 -28.18 -18.42
C ALA A 838 22.00 -28.67 -19.59
N THR A 839 21.54 -29.71 -20.27
CA THR A 839 22.22 -30.31 -21.44
C THR A 839 22.09 -29.48 -22.72
N THR A 840 21.14 -28.53 -22.76
CA THR A 840 20.94 -27.60 -23.89
C THR A 840 20.55 -26.20 -23.38
N VAL A 841 20.56 -25.21 -24.27
CA VAL A 841 20.15 -23.82 -23.97
C VAL A 841 18.68 -23.72 -23.53
N LEU A 842 17.81 -24.64 -23.98
CA LEU A 842 16.40 -24.69 -23.56
C LEU A 842 16.22 -25.15 -22.11
N GLY A 843 17.22 -25.83 -21.52
CA GLY A 843 17.18 -26.26 -20.12
C GLY A 843 17.68 -25.20 -19.13
N ILE A 844 18.06 -24.00 -19.58
CA ILE A 844 18.57 -22.94 -18.71
C ILE A 844 17.51 -22.46 -17.70
N PRO A 845 16.23 -22.21 -18.06
CA PRO A 845 15.20 -21.74 -17.10
C PRO A 845 14.84 -22.72 -15.97
N ILE A 846 15.45 -23.91 -15.91
CA ILE A 846 15.22 -24.90 -14.85
C ILE A 846 16.18 -24.62 -13.70
N GLU A 847 15.63 -24.41 -12.51
CA GLU A 847 16.35 -24.19 -11.26
C GLU A 847 16.60 -25.54 -10.57
N PHE A 848 17.85 -26.00 -10.57
CA PHE A 848 18.21 -27.30 -9.99
C PHE A 848 18.49 -27.15 -8.48
N ARG A 849 17.55 -26.57 -7.72
CA ARG A 849 17.69 -26.23 -6.29
C ARG A 849 18.25 -27.39 -5.44
N HIS A 850 17.85 -28.62 -5.76
CA HIS A 850 18.35 -29.87 -5.14
C HIS A 850 19.86 -30.16 -5.26
N VAL A 851 20.58 -29.55 -6.21
CA VAL A 851 22.06 -29.61 -6.29
C VAL A 851 22.74 -28.27 -5.97
N SER A 852 21.99 -27.30 -5.42
CA SER A 852 22.57 -26.01 -5.02
C SER A 852 23.62 -26.19 -3.93
N TRP A 853 24.77 -25.55 -4.13
CA TRP A 853 25.95 -25.59 -3.27
C TRP A 853 25.66 -25.35 -1.77
N SER A 854 24.78 -24.39 -1.47
CA SER A 854 24.48 -23.97 -0.10
C SER A 854 23.41 -24.81 0.61
N ILE A 855 22.51 -25.48 -0.11
CA ILE A 855 21.28 -26.06 0.48
C ILE A 855 20.70 -27.28 -0.24
N GLY A 856 21.22 -27.67 -1.40
CA GLY A 856 20.69 -28.75 -2.21
C GLY A 856 20.65 -30.09 -1.49
N GLY A 857 19.49 -30.74 -1.44
CA GLY A 857 19.26 -31.95 -0.67
C GLY A 857 19.36 -33.27 -1.44
N PHE A 858 19.81 -33.27 -2.70
CA PHE A 858 19.74 -34.46 -3.57
C PHE A 858 20.59 -35.64 -3.07
N GLY A 859 19.95 -36.79 -2.86
CA GLY A 859 20.61 -38.04 -2.49
C GLY A 859 21.41 -37.94 -1.19
N SER A 860 22.68 -38.35 -1.24
CA SER A 860 23.66 -38.25 -0.16
C SER A 860 24.95 -37.56 -0.60
N PHE A 861 25.85 -37.34 0.34
CA PHE A 861 27.21 -36.85 0.08
C PHE A 861 27.95 -37.66 -1.01
N GLU A 862 27.72 -38.98 -1.11
CA GLU A 862 28.36 -39.81 -2.13
C GLU A 862 27.91 -39.47 -3.57
N SER A 863 26.69 -38.94 -3.75
CA SER A 863 26.14 -38.57 -5.06
C SER A 863 26.45 -37.12 -5.46
N VAL A 864 26.20 -36.16 -4.56
CA VAL A 864 26.43 -34.73 -4.80
C VAL A 864 26.89 -34.06 -3.51
N ILE A 865 27.98 -33.29 -3.59
CA ILE A 865 28.50 -32.53 -2.46
C ILE A 865 27.81 -31.16 -2.39
N THR A 866 26.96 -30.98 -1.38
CA THR A 866 26.34 -29.70 -1.01
C THR A 866 26.56 -29.48 0.49
N LEU A 867 26.46 -28.24 0.97
CA LEU A 867 26.58 -27.96 2.41
C LEU A 867 25.53 -28.73 3.22
N ALA A 868 24.29 -28.83 2.73
CA ALA A 868 23.24 -29.65 3.34
C ALA A 868 23.61 -31.14 3.38
N ASN A 869 24.16 -31.71 2.29
CA ASN A 869 24.57 -33.12 2.27
C ASN A 869 25.82 -33.40 3.13
N ILE A 870 26.70 -32.42 3.35
CA ILE A 870 27.79 -32.55 4.34
C ILE A 870 27.21 -32.53 5.75
N LEU A 871 26.33 -31.57 6.08
CA LEU A 871 25.69 -31.48 7.40
C LEU A 871 24.84 -32.72 7.74
N LYS A 872 24.19 -33.36 6.76
CA LYS A 872 23.48 -34.65 6.95
C LYS A 872 24.37 -35.79 7.48
N LEU A 873 25.70 -35.72 7.29
CA LEU A 873 26.64 -36.70 7.87
C LEU A 873 26.79 -36.55 9.39
N PHE A 874 26.54 -35.34 9.90
CA PHE A 874 26.62 -34.98 11.32
C PHE A 874 25.24 -35.01 11.99
N ASN A 875 24.21 -34.50 11.30
CA ASN A 875 22.81 -34.55 11.72
C ASN A 875 21.92 -35.11 10.59
N PRO A 876 21.61 -36.42 10.59
CA PRO A 876 20.69 -37.02 9.61
C PRO A 876 19.26 -36.48 9.63
N THR A 877 18.89 -35.66 10.63
CA THR A 877 17.54 -35.08 10.80
C THR A 877 17.44 -33.60 10.42
N LEU A 878 18.41 -33.10 9.64
CA LEU A 878 18.48 -31.73 9.12
C LEU A 878 17.23 -31.36 8.28
N LEU A 879 16.61 -30.23 8.62
CA LEU A 879 15.44 -29.67 7.94
C LEU A 879 15.84 -28.56 6.95
N GLY A 880 14.98 -28.29 5.96
CA GLY A 880 15.14 -27.17 5.01
C GLY A 880 15.94 -27.46 3.73
N ALA A 881 16.68 -28.57 3.67
CA ALA A 881 17.44 -28.95 2.48
C ALA A 881 16.53 -29.14 1.24
N ALA A 882 16.86 -28.48 0.13
CA ALA A 882 15.99 -28.40 -1.05
C ALA A 882 15.84 -29.76 -1.77
N PRO A 883 14.63 -30.34 -1.92
CA PRO A 883 14.47 -31.67 -2.49
C PRO A 883 14.29 -31.70 -4.02
N GLY A 884 13.77 -30.62 -4.63
CA GLY A 884 13.26 -30.62 -6.00
C GLY A 884 14.04 -29.80 -7.03
N LYS A 885 13.56 -29.87 -8.27
CA LYS A 885 13.84 -28.89 -9.35
C LYS A 885 12.61 -27.99 -9.49
N THR A 886 12.82 -26.70 -9.70
CA THR A 886 11.75 -25.72 -9.98
C THR A 886 11.97 -25.10 -11.36
N VAL A 887 10.99 -24.34 -11.86
CA VAL A 887 11.10 -23.62 -13.14
C VAL A 887 11.04 -22.13 -12.84
N HIS A 888 11.94 -21.35 -13.44
CA HIS A 888 11.98 -19.92 -13.29
C HIS A 888 10.64 -19.27 -13.69
N GLY A 889 10.12 -18.37 -12.85
CA GLY A 889 8.82 -17.71 -13.05
C GLY A 889 7.60 -18.53 -12.62
N MET A 890 7.74 -19.83 -12.31
CA MET A 890 6.62 -20.63 -11.79
C MET A 890 6.59 -20.61 -10.26
N GLN A 891 5.39 -20.44 -9.69
CA GLN A 891 5.17 -20.54 -8.25
C GLN A 891 5.44 -21.97 -7.77
N ALA A 892 6.38 -22.14 -6.84
CA ALA A 892 6.80 -23.45 -6.32
C ALA A 892 6.56 -23.56 -4.81
N HIS A 893 6.18 -24.75 -4.34
CA HIS A 893 5.88 -24.97 -2.93
C HIS A 893 7.13 -25.29 -2.10
N ILE A 894 7.06 -25.06 -0.78
CA ILE A 894 8.12 -25.40 0.19
C ILE A 894 8.51 -26.90 0.14
N SER A 895 7.60 -27.77 -0.29
CA SER A 895 7.85 -29.18 -0.56
C SER A 895 8.83 -29.47 -1.71
N GLU A 896 9.14 -28.46 -2.53
CA GLU A 896 10.00 -28.57 -3.72
C GLU A 896 11.25 -27.68 -3.59
N THR A 897 11.08 -26.46 -3.05
CA THR A 897 12.17 -25.51 -2.78
C THR A 897 12.93 -25.77 -1.48
N GLY A 898 12.29 -26.42 -0.49
CA GLY A 898 12.80 -26.44 0.89
C GLY A 898 12.82 -25.03 1.48
N PHE A 899 13.89 -24.69 2.20
CA PHE A 899 14.17 -23.30 2.63
C PHE A 899 15.22 -22.63 1.72
N ASN A 900 15.34 -23.07 0.47
CA ASN A 900 15.99 -22.28 -0.58
C ASN A 900 14.98 -21.26 -1.11
N LEU A 901 14.97 -20.06 -0.52
CA LEU A 901 14.05 -18.97 -0.85
C LEU A 901 14.74 -17.88 -1.70
N ALA A 902 15.93 -18.18 -2.24
CA ALA A 902 16.57 -17.38 -3.27
C ALA A 902 15.69 -17.31 -4.54
N VAL A 903 15.83 -16.22 -5.30
CA VAL A 903 15.08 -16.00 -6.54
C VAL A 903 16.04 -15.57 -7.62
N THR A 904 15.99 -16.24 -8.76
CA THR A 904 16.78 -15.91 -9.95
C THR A 904 16.49 -14.47 -10.38
N GLY A 905 17.52 -13.70 -10.75
CA GLY A 905 17.38 -12.31 -11.18
C GLY A 905 17.22 -11.27 -10.07
N HIS A 906 16.84 -11.67 -8.84
CA HIS A 906 16.81 -10.73 -7.71
C HIS A 906 18.20 -10.16 -7.40
N ASN A 907 18.21 -8.95 -6.86
CA ASN A 907 19.39 -8.20 -6.45
C ASN A 907 19.24 -7.76 -4.98
N THR A 908 20.19 -6.98 -4.47
CA THR A 908 20.30 -6.66 -3.04
C THR A 908 19.14 -5.81 -2.51
N PHE A 909 18.44 -5.05 -3.36
CA PHE A 909 17.18 -4.36 -3.01
C PHE A 909 16.06 -5.36 -2.63
N ASN A 910 16.06 -6.57 -3.21
CA ASN A 910 15.05 -7.60 -2.89
C ASN A 910 15.39 -8.46 -1.66
N LEU A 911 16.52 -8.24 -0.98
CA LEU A 911 16.92 -9.05 0.18
C LEU A 911 16.00 -8.92 1.40
N PRO A 912 15.43 -7.74 1.74
CA PRO A 912 14.52 -7.60 2.87
C PRO A 912 13.21 -8.39 2.70
N SER A 913 12.65 -8.47 1.48
CA SER A 913 11.43 -9.24 1.22
C SER A 913 11.69 -10.76 1.23
N GLN A 914 12.82 -11.21 0.66
CA GLN A 914 13.28 -12.60 0.84
C GLN A 914 13.48 -12.94 2.33
N THR A 915 13.98 -11.99 3.12
CA THR A 915 14.21 -12.15 4.56
C THR A 915 12.91 -12.24 5.36
N ARG A 916 11.93 -11.37 5.07
CA ARG A 916 10.58 -11.45 5.66
C ARG A 916 9.94 -12.81 5.39
N HIS A 917 9.93 -13.23 4.13
CA HIS A 917 9.37 -14.53 3.71
C HIS A 917 10.05 -15.72 4.40
N LEU A 918 11.36 -15.65 4.67
CA LEU A 918 12.08 -16.66 5.46
C LEU A 918 11.63 -16.68 6.93
N ILE A 919 11.50 -15.52 7.58
CA ILE A 919 11.06 -15.43 8.98
C ILE A 919 9.67 -16.06 9.15
N ASP A 920 8.73 -15.72 8.27
CA ASP A 920 7.36 -16.23 8.32
C ASP A 920 7.29 -17.72 7.99
N THR A 921 8.07 -18.18 6.98
CA THR A 921 8.23 -19.60 6.67
C THR A 921 8.76 -20.41 7.86
N LEU A 922 9.76 -19.88 8.58
CA LEU A 922 10.34 -20.55 9.75
C LEU A 922 9.36 -20.58 10.95
N ARG A 923 8.57 -19.53 11.16
CA ARG A 923 7.53 -19.49 12.22
C ARG A 923 6.38 -20.46 11.94
N GLY A 924 5.98 -20.62 10.68
CA GLY A 924 4.89 -21.50 10.26
C GLY A 924 5.23 -23.00 10.15
N TYR A 925 6.51 -23.39 10.21
CA TYR A 925 6.93 -24.74 9.82
C TYR A 925 6.69 -25.82 10.90
N LYS A 926 5.76 -26.73 10.63
CA LYS A 926 5.41 -27.84 11.53
C LYS A 926 6.57 -28.82 11.70
N GLY A 927 7.09 -28.94 12.92
CA GLY A 927 8.20 -29.82 13.29
C GLY A 927 9.56 -29.12 13.49
N LEU A 928 9.58 -27.79 13.43
CA LEU A 928 10.69 -26.93 13.86
C LEU A 928 10.33 -26.29 15.21
N ASN A 929 11.24 -26.32 16.19
CA ASN A 929 11.14 -25.46 17.37
C ASN A 929 11.82 -24.11 17.08
N PHE A 930 11.03 -23.09 16.75
CA PHE A 930 11.52 -21.78 16.34
C PHE A 930 12.45 -21.12 17.39
N GLU A 931 12.21 -21.34 18.69
CA GLU A 931 13.02 -20.76 19.77
C GLU A 931 14.30 -21.57 20.05
N GLU A 932 14.23 -22.90 20.03
CA GLU A 932 15.32 -23.74 20.53
C GLU A 932 16.27 -24.32 19.47
N ASP A 933 15.80 -24.55 18.25
CA ASP A 933 16.60 -25.20 17.21
C ASP A 933 17.61 -24.25 16.56
N TRP A 934 18.86 -24.70 16.38
CA TRP A 934 19.89 -23.90 15.69
C TRP A 934 19.70 -23.87 14.17
N LYS A 935 19.74 -22.67 13.62
CA LYS A 935 19.43 -22.35 12.21
C LYS A 935 20.68 -21.83 11.50
N LEU A 936 21.06 -22.44 10.39
CA LEU A 936 22.14 -21.95 9.53
C LEU A 936 21.55 -21.34 8.25
N LEU A 937 21.74 -20.05 8.03
CA LEU A 937 21.40 -19.36 6.78
C LEU A 937 22.66 -19.09 5.96
N THR A 938 22.58 -19.23 4.65
CA THR A 938 23.58 -18.71 3.70
C THR A 938 22.97 -17.62 2.83
N ILE A 939 23.62 -16.46 2.74
CA ILE A 939 23.24 -15.33 1.88
C ILE A 939 24.34 -15.12 0.82
N LEU A 940 23.94 -15.05 -0.45
CA LEU A 940 24.79 -14.59 -1.55
C LEU A 940 23.99 -13.66 -2.48
N MET A 941 24.41 -12.39 -2.56
CA MET A 941 23.90 -11.35 -3.47
C MET A 941 25.03 -10.38 -3.83
N GLY A 942 24.80 -9.49 -4.80
CA GLY A 942 25.79 -8.49 -5.25
C GLY A 942 26.31 -8.71 -6.68
N MET A 943 25.97 -9.82 -7.35
CA MET A 943 26.39 -10.04 -8.75
C MET A 943 25.46 -9.36 -9.76
N ASN A 944 24.13 -9.52 -9.60
CA ASN A 944 23.15 -8.81 -10.43
C ASN A 944 23.25 -7.29 -10.21
N ASP A 945 23.35 -6.87 -8.95
CA ASP A 945 23.60 -5.49 -8.52
C ASP A 945 24.71 -4.76 -9.30
N ILE A 946 25.82 -5.44 -9.59
CA ILE A 946 26.94 -4.86 -10.34
C ILE A 946 26.69 -4.88 -11.85
N CYS A 947 25.92 -5.84 -12.39
CA CYS A 947 25.46 -5.74 -13.77
C CYS A 947 24.42 -4.61 -13.96
N ASP A 948 23.62 -4.34 -12.92
CA ASP A 948 22.58 -3.30 -12.90
C ASP A 948 23.12 -1.90 -12.55
N TYR A 949 24.30 -1.78 -11.95
CA TYR A 949 25.01 -0.51 -11.67
C TYR A 949 24.99 0.48 -12.85
N CYS A 950 25.15 -0.01 -14.08
CA CYS A 950 25.17 0.86 -15.26
C CYS A 950 23.78 1.17 -15.84
N LYS A 951 22.70 0.52 -15.37
CA LYS A 951 21.31 0.89 -15.67
C LYS A 951 20.92 2.10 -14.83
N ASP A 952 21.16 2.04 -13.52
CA ASP A 952 20.98 3.16 -12.59
C ASP A 952 22.07 3.16 -11.50
N LYS A 953 23.00 4.12 -11.60
CA LYS A 953 24.12 4.31 -10.66
C LYS A 953 23.71 4.86 -9.29
N ALA A 954 22.51 5.43 -9.17
CA ALA A 954 21.99 5.97 -7.92
C ALA A 954 21.22 4.89 -7.15
N LEU A 955 20.32 4.17 -7.82
CA LEU A 955 19.58 3.05 -7.21
C LEU A 955 20.53 1.91 -6.84
N PHE A 956 21.35 1.45 -7.78
CA PHE A 956 22.33 0.38 -7.56
C PHE A 956 23.67 0.93 -7.09
N SER A 957 23.65 1.85 -6.11
CA SER A 957 24.86 2.39 -5.49
C SER A 957 25.41 1.48 -4.38
N VAL A 958 26.73 1.53 -4.14
CA VAL A 958 27.37 0.73 -3.08
C VAL A 958 26.81 1.06 -1.68
N ASP A 959 26.44 2.31 -1.45
CA ASP A 959 25.75 2.75 -0.24
C ASP A 959 24.40 2.03 -0.06
N ASN A 960 23.61 1.88 -1.13
CA ASN A 960 22.34 1.15 -1.11
C ASN A 960 22.52 -0.37 -0.93
N PHE A 961 23.51 -0.99 -1.58
CA PHE A 961 23.80 -2.42 -1.37
C PHE A 961 24.09 -2.72 0.11
N ILE A 962 24.93 -1.90 0.74
CA ILE A 962 25.28 -2.02 2.15
C ILE A 962 24.08 -1.70 3.05
N HIS A 963 23.22 -0.75 2.67
CA HIS A 963 21.99 -0.44 3.39
C HIS A 963 21.02 -1.63 3.44
N TYR A 964 20.63 -2.21 2.31
CA TYR A 964 19.65 -3.31 2.29
C TYR A 964 20.18 -4.60 2.93
N ILE A 965 21.48 -4.90 2.81
CA ILE A 965 22.14 -5.95 3.59
C ILE A 965 22.04 -5.66 5.09
N THR A 966 22.33 -4.43 5.52
CA THR A 966 22.22 -4.02 6.93
C THR A 966 20.79 -4.23 7.46
N VAL A 967 19.78 -3.74 6.75
CA VAL A 967 18.36 -3.90 7.13
C VAL A 967 17.97 -5.37 7.25
N SER A 968 18.36 -6.21 6.29
CA SER A 968 18.05 -7.65 6.30
C SER A 968 18.71 -8.39 7.47
N LEU A 969 19.97 -8.06 7.78
CA LEU A 969 20.68 -8.65 8.92
C LEU A 969 20.11 -8.16 10.26
N GLU A 970 19.65 -6.91 10.36
CA GLU A 970 18.98 -6.39 11.55
C GLU A 970 17.60 -7.01 11.77
N MET A 971 16.81 -7.26 10.71
CA MET A 971 15.58 -8.04 10.79
C MET A 971 15.83 -9.44 11.36
N LEU A 972 16.79 -10.18 10.79
CA LEU A 972 17.15 -11.52 11.27
C LEU A 972 17.60 -11.51 12.73
N MET A 973 18.47 -10.57 13.11
CA MET A 973 18.98 -10.45 14.48
C MET A 973 17.88 -10.15 15.49
N ASN A 974 16.88 -9.34 15.12
CA ASN A 974 15.79 -8.95 16.01
C ASN A 974 14.67 -10.00 16.09
N GLU A 975 14.43 -10.76 15.02
CA GLU A 975 13.26 -11.65 14.90
C GLU A 975 13.54 -13.16 14.93
N VAL A 976 14.79 -13.60 14.77
CA VAL A 976 15.16 -15.03 14.70
C VAL A 976 16.20 -15.40 15.76
N PRO A 977 15.83 -16.13 16.82
CA PRO A 977 16.78 -16.61 17.82
C PRO A 977 17.58 -17.82 17.30
N ARG A 978 18.76 -18.07 17.91
CA ARG A 978 19.64 -19.23 17.62
C ARG A 978 19.97 -19.40 16.14
N MET A 979 20.61 -18.38 15.56
CA MET A 979 20.91 -18.32 14.13
C MET A 979 22.38 -17.99 13.84
N ILE A 980 22.95 -18.69 12.87
CA ILE A 980 24.26 -18.37 12.27
C ILE A 980 24.01 -18.01 10.80
N VAL A 981 24.49 -16.84 10.37
CA VAL A 981 24.30 -16.32 9.01
C VAL A 981 25.66 -16.26 8.29
N ASN A 982 25.87 -17.15 7.33
CA ASN A 982 26.98 -17.10 6.41
C ASN A 982 26.70 -16.04 5.33
N VAL A 983 27.42 -14.92 5.32
CA VAL A 983 27.42 -13.98 4.19
C VAL A 983 28.60 -14.31 3.29
N VAL A 984 28.33 -14.75 2.07
CA VAL A 984 29.37 -15.15 1.12
C VAL A 984 29.71 -13.97 0.22
N GLN A 985 31.00 -13.66 0.12
CA GLN A 985 31.49 -12.54 -0.67
C GLN A 985 31.43 -12.87 -2.17
N ILE A 986 31.05 -11.90 -3.01
CA ILE A 986 31.03 -12.07 -4.46
C ILE A 986 32.43 -12.17 -5.08
N LEU A 987 32.53 -12.86 -6.21
CA LEU A 987 33.77 -12.97 -6.99
C LEU A 987 34.07 -11.71 -7.84
N PRO A 988 35.34 -11.46 -8.23
CA PRO A 988 35.71 -10.36 -9.11
C PRO A 988 35.15 -10.52 -10.52
N MET A 989 34.10 -9.75 -10.87
CA MET A 989 33.36 -9.97 -12.13
C MET A 989 34.19 -9.73 -13.40
N GLN A 990 35.32 -9.00 -13.31
CA GLN A 990 36.24 -8.80 -14.44
C GLN A 990 36.71 -10.12 -15.08
N THR A 991 36.87 -11.19 -14.30
CA THR A 991 37.42 -12.47 -14.78
C THR A 991 36.41 -13.29 -15.59
N LEU A 992 35.10 -13.12 -15.30
CA LEU A 992 33.99 -13.74 -16.06
C LEU A 992 34.01 -13.33 -17.54
N ARG A 993 34.60 -12.18 -17.88
CA ARG A 993 34.73 -11.71 -19.27
C ARG A 993 35.52 -12.65 -20.17
N GLU A 994 36.40 -13.48 -19.61
CA GLU A 994 37.15 -14.49 -20.36
C GLU A 994 36.30 -15.74 -20.69
N VAL A 995 35.21 -15.98 -19.95
CA VAL A 995 34.35 -17.16 -20.09
C VAL A 995 33.41 -16.99 -21.30
N GLN A 996 33.92 -17.21 -22.51
CA GLN A 996 33.14 -17.04 -23.75
C GLN A 996 33.17 -18.26 -24.67
N LYS A 997 32.01 -18.54 -25.27
CA LYS A 997 31.78 -19.67 -26.20
C LYS A 997 30.87 -19.20 -27.35
N PRO A 998 31.06 -19.66 -28.60
CA PRO A 998 30.22 -19.25 -29.75
C PRO A 998 28.85 -19.95 -29.76
N THR A 999 28.17 -20.01 -28.62
CA THR A 999 26.82 -20.55 -28.41
C THR A 999 25.82 -19.41 -28.15
N PRO A 1000 24.52 -19.56 -28.49
CA PRO A 1000 23.55 -18.48 -28.31
C PRO A 1000 23.31 -18.10 -26.84
N GLY A 1001 23.37 -19.04 -25.88
CA GLY A 1001 23.28 -18.73 -24.45
C GLY A 1001 24.36 -17.74 -23.99
N CYS A 1002 25.63 -18.03 -24.32
CA CYS A 1002 26.76 -17.12 -24.05
C CYS A 1002 26.79 -15.84 -24.93
N ARG A 1003 25.75 -15.61 -25.75
CA ARG A 1003 25.46 -14.29 -26.34
C ARG A 1003 24.39 -13.55 -25.54
N LEU A 1004 23.38 -14.25 -25.01
CA LEU A 1004 22.41 -13.69 -24.05
C LEU A 1004 23.10 -13.14 -22.78
N GLN A 1005 24.19 -13.77 -22.34
CA GLN A 1005 25.06 -13.24 -21.27
C GLN A 1005 25.44 -11.75 -21.48
N ARG A 1006 25.57 -11.30 -22.73
CA ARG A 1006 25.91 -9.92 -23.07
C ARG A 1006 24.78 -8.92 -22.88
N SER A 1007 23.50 -9.33 -22.93
CA SER A 1007 22.38 -8.41 -22.66
C SER A 1007 22.12 -8.24 -21.17
N PHE A 1008 22.39 -9.25 -20.33
CA PHE A 1008 22.22 -9.14 -18.87
C PHE A 1008 23.31 -8.28 -18.21
N CYS A 1009 24.57 -8.46 -18.63
CA CYS A 1009 25.73 -7.76 -18.06
C CYS A 1009 26.51 -6.99 -19.14
N SER A 1010 25.81 -6.21 -19.96
CA SER A 1010 26.37 -5.45 -21.10
C SER A 1010 27.55 -4.57 -20.68
N CYS A 1011 27.38 -3.79 -19.62
CA CYS A 1011 28.40 -2.87 -19.10
C CYS A 1011 29.70 -3.57 -18.64
N LEU A 1012 29.61 -4.84 -18.24
CA LEU A 1012 30.79 -5.64 -17.92
C LEU A 1012 31.47 -6.18 -19.20
N ILE A 1013 30.70 -6.62 -20.19
CA ILE A 1013 31.22 -7.43 -21.30
C ILE A 1013 31.59 -6.60 -22.53
N GLU A 1014 30.84 -5.55 -22.84
CA GLU A 1014 31.00 -4.74 -24.05
C GLU A 1014 32.19 -3.76 -24.04
N PRO A 1015 32.51 -3.04 -22.94
CA PRO A 1015 33.57 -2.03 -22.97
C PRO A 1015 34.96 -2.61 -23.22
N ALA A 1016 35.80 -1.89 -23.99
CA ALA A 1016 37.14 -2.34 -24.34
C ALA A 1016 38.01 -2.60 -23.10
N ALA A 1017 38.94 -3.55 -23.15
CA ALA A 1017 39.74 -4.03 -22.01
C ALA A 1017 40.70 -3.00 -21.35
N ARG A 1018 40.64 -1.72 -21.75
CA ARG A 1018 41.36 -0.58 -21.14
C ARG A 1018 40.48 0.68 -21.02
N SER A 1019 39.17 0.56 -21.19
CA SER A 1019 38.24 1.70 -21.15
C SER A 1019 38.15 2.31 -19.74
N ALA A 1020 37.38 3.40 -19.58
CA ALA A 1020 37.19 4.04 -18.27
C ALA A 1020 36.06 3.37 -17.49
N GLU A 1021 34.98 3.04 -18.19
CA GLU A 1021 33.75 2.42 -17.71
C GLU A 1021 34.03 1.06 -17.05
N LEU A 1022 34.91 0.26 -17.66
CA LEU A 1022 35.38 -1.01 -17.10
C LEU A 1022 36.16 -0.82 -15.78
N ARG A 1023 36.90 0.28 -15.63
CA ARG A 1023 37.66 0.55 -14.40
C ARG A 1023 36.74 1.00 -13.29
N GLU A 1024 35.80 1.89 -13.58
CA GLU A 1024 34.73 2.29 -12.65
C GLU A 1024 33.99 1.07 -12.11
N LEU A 1025 33.59 0.14 -12.97
CA LEU A 1025 32.88 -1.08 -12.57
C LEU A 1025 33.71 -2.02 -11.66
N VAL A 1026 35.02 -2.09 -11.89
CA VAL A 1026 35.96 -2.85 -11.04
C VAL A 1026 36.19 -2.13 -9.71
N GLU A 1027 36.28 -0.81 -9.69
CA GLU A 1027 36.39 0.01 -8.48
C GLU A 1027 35.12 -0.11 -7.61
N VAL A 1028 33.93 -0.15 -8.22
CA VAL A 1028 32.64 -0.44 -7.54
C VAL A 1028 32.61 -1.84 -6.93
N ASN A 1029 33.03 -2.87 -7.67
CA ASN A 1029 33.12 -4.25 -7.15
C ASN A 1029 34.05 -4.36 -5.93
N LEU A 1030 35.22 -3.71 -5.99
CA LEU A 1030 36.19 -3.68 -4.90
C LEU A 1030 35.72 -2.87 -3.68
N GLU A 1031 35.06 -1.72 -3.89
CA GLU A 1031 34.53 -0.90 -2.79
C GLU A 1031 33.35 -1.59 -2.09
N PHE A 1032 32.48 -2.30 -2.83
CA PHE A 1032 31.43 -3.13 -2.23
C PHE A 1032 32.03 -4.27 -1.38
N GLN A 1033 32.97 -5.05 -1.93
CA GLN A 1033 33.67 -6.10 -1.18
C GLN A 1033 34.30 -5.55 0.12
N LYS A 1034 34.97 -4.40 0.04
CA LYS A 1034 35.64 -3.72 1.16
C LYS A 1034 34.66 -3.14 2.20
N ARG A 1035 33.52 -2.58 1.79
CA ARG A 1035 32.52 -2.08 2.73
C ARG A 1035 31.74 -3.20 3.41
N LEU A 1036 31.50 -4.31 2.72
CA LEU A 1036 30.90 -5.50 3.32
C LEU A 1036 31.82 -6.11 4.39
N GLU A 1037 33.13 -6.14 4.14
CA GLU A 1037 34.15 -6.44 5.15
C GLU A 1037 34.08 -5.49 6.35
N LEU A 1038 34.07 -4.17 6.13
CA LEU A 1038 33.99 -3.18 7.22
C LEU A 1038 32.69 -3.26 8.04
N LEU A 1039 31.57 -3.66 7.43
CA LEU A 1039 30.31 -3.89 8.13
C LEU A 1039 30.40 -5.10 9.07
N LEU A 1040 30.91 -6.23 8.56
CA LEU A 1040 30.90 -7.52 9.25
C LEU A 1040 32.10 -7.76 10.18
N PHE A 1041 33.18 -7.00 10.05
CA PHE A 1041 34.27 -6.98 11.05
C PHE A 1041 33.91 -6.23 12.35
N SER A 1042 32.70 -5.66 12.45
CA SER A 1042 32.21 -5.02 13.67
C SER A 1042 31.37 -5.97 14.53
N ASP A 1043 31.44 -5.85 15.86
CA ASP A 1043 30.62 -6.61 16.81
C ASP A 1043 29.10 -6.30 16.71
N ARG A 1044 28.64 -5.50 15.73
CA ARG A 1044 27.24 -5.08 15.54
C ARG A 1044 26.28 -6.26 15.37
N PHE A 1045 26.75 -7.34 14.77
CA PHE A 1045 25.95 -8.52 14.42
C PHE A 1045 26.36 -9.77 15.21
N PHE A 1046 26.78 -9.57 16.46
CA PHE A 1046 27.17 -10.64 17.38
C PHE A 1046 26.39 -10.53 18.70
N ARG A 1047 25.66 -11.60 19.04
CA ARG A 1047 24.92 -11.83 20.29
C ARG A 1047 25.11 -13.31 20.65
N ASP A 1048 24.91 -13.69 21.91
CA ASP A 1048 25.07 -15.10 22.32
C ASP A 1048 24.29 -16.07 21.41
N ASP A 1049 23.04 -15.78 21.07
CA ASP A 1049 22.22 -16.63 20.18
C ASP A 1049 22.25 -16.23 18.70
N PHE A 1050 23.04 -15.23 18.27
CA PHE A 1050 23.02 -14.73 16.88
C PHE A 1050 24.39 -14.27 16.39
N ALA A 1051 24.88 -14.80 15.27
CA ALA A 1051 26.14 -14.37 14.65
C ALA A 1051 26.08 -14.31 13.12
N VAL A 1052 26.59 -13.22 12.55
CA VAL A 1052 26.84 -13.08 11.10
C VAL A 1052 28.33 -13.28 10.83
N VAL A 1053 28.67 -14.15 9.88
CA VAL A 1053 30.05 -14.54 9.57
C VAL A 1053 30.33 -14.31 8.09
N LEU A 1054 31.37 -13.53 7.79
CA LEU A 1054 31.84 -13.33 6.42
C LEU A 1054 32.60 -14.57 5.94
N GLN A 1055 32.28 -15.04 4.74
CA GLN A 1055 32.95 -16.20 4.12
C GLN A 1055 33.64 -15.75 2.81
N PRO A 1056 34.89 -15.27 2.86
CA PRO A 1056 35.54 -14.56 1.75
C PRO A 1056 36.22 -15.48 0.72
N PHE A 1057 35.82 -16.76 0.61
CA PHE A 1057 36.56 -17.72 -0.22
C PHE A 1057 36.55 -17.39 -1.73
N LEU A 1058 35.58 -16.61 -2.20
CA LEU A 1058 35.48 -16.16 -3.59
C LEU A 1058 36.19 -14.82 -3.89
N LYS A 1059 36.73 -14.13 -2.89
CA LYS A 1059 37.25 -12.75 -2.99
C LYS A 1059 38.23 -12.54 -4.15
N HIS A 1060 39.02 -13.57 -4.47
CA HIS A 1060 40.04 -13.56 -5.51
C HIS A 1060 39.93 -14.76 -6.48
N ALA A 1061 38.73 -15.34 -6.65
CA ALA A 1061 38.52 -16.54 -7.45
C ALA A 1061 38.57 -16.27 -8.96
N ASP A 1062 39.66 -16.67 -9.62
CA ASP A 1062 39.75 -16.78 -11.08
C ASP A 1062 38.93 -17.98 -11.60
N PRO A 1063 38.41 -17.90 -12.84
CA PRO A 1063 37.78 -19.04 -13.51
C PRO A 1063 38.78 -20.20 -13.65
N PRO A 1064 38.37 -21.45 -13.38
CA PRO A 1064 39.23 -22.61 -13.45
C PRO A 1064 39.81 -22.79 -14.87
N ARG A 1065 41.10 -23.11 -14.95
CA ARG A 1065 41.85 -23.31 -16.21
C ARG A 1065 42.40 -24.73 -16.28
N LEU A 1066 42.33 -25.32 -17.47
CA LEU A 1066 43.01 -26.56 -17.83
C LEU A 1066 44.53 -26.34 -17.89
N PRO A 1067 45.37 -27.40 -17.81
CA PRO A 1067 46.84 -27.31 -17.92
C PRO A 1067 47.39 -26.71 -19.22
N ASN A 1068 46.54 -26.37 -20.19
CA ASN A 1068 46.88 -25.68 -21.43
C ASN A 1068 46.54 -24.16 -21.40
N GLY A 1069 46.16 -23.61 -20.23
CA GLY A 1069 45.84 -22.21 -20.01
C GLY A 1069 44.42 -21.77 -20.41
N LYS A 1070 43.65 -22.62 -21.09
CA LYS A 1070 42.24 -22.34 -21.44
C LYS A 1070 41.32 -22.62 -20.26
N ILE A 1071 40.23 -21.85 -20.16
CA ILE A 1071 39.19 -22.05 -19.14
C ILE A 1071 38.56 -23.44 -19.28
N ASP A 1072 38.38 -24.11 -18.14
CA ASP A 1072 37.68 -25.38 -18.04
C ASP A 1072 36.16 -25.14 -18.07
N MET A 1073 35.63 -25.10 -19.29
CA MET A 1073 34.20 -24.96 -19.56
C MET A 1073 33.33 -26.12 -19.03
N THR A 1074 33.87 -27.12 -18.33
CA THR A 1074 33.05 -28.12 -17.59
C THR A 1074 32.46 -27.57 -16.29
N PHE A 1075 32.99 -26.45 -15.78
CA PHE A 1075 32.45 -25.75 -14.61
C PHE A 1075 31.28 -24.81 -14.90
N PHE A 1076 31.07 -24.39 -16.16
CA PHE A 1076 30.06 -23.41 -16.56
C PHE A 1076 28.93 -24.04 -17.39
N THR A 1077 27.70 -23.54 -17.26
CA THR A 1077 26.54 -24.03 -18.03
C THR A 1077 26.58 -23.54 -19.49
N HIS A 1078 25.48 -23.75 -20.22
CA HIS A 1078 25.32 -23.32 -21.61
C HIS A 1078 25.16 -21.79 -21.81
N ASP A 1079 25.02 -21.00 -20.74
CA ASP A 1079 25.02 -19.54 -20.75
C ASP A 1079 26.39 -18.88 -20.49
N CYS A 1080 27.41 -19.65 -20.09
CA CYS A 1080 28.74 -19.14 -19.70
C CYS A 1080 28.78 -18.22 -18.45
N PHE A 1081 27.71 -18.16 -17.67
CA PHE A 1081 27.59 -17.33 -16.46
C PHE A 1081 27.36 -18.17 -15.21
N HIS A 1082 26.38 -19.09 -15.24
CA HIS A 1082 26.08 -19.98 -14.12
C HIS A 1082 27.02 -21.19 -14.08
N PHE A 1083 27.11 -21.84 -12.91
CA PHE A 1083 27.94 -23.03 -12.72
C PHE A 1083 27.16 -24.34 -12.97
N THR A 1084 27.88 -25.37 -13.40
CA THR A 1084 27.36 -26.75 -13.40
C THR A 1084 27.40 -27.34 -11.99
N ILE A 1085 26.82 -28.53 -11.80
CA ILE A 1085 27.00 -29.35 -10.59
C ILE A 1085 28.47 -29.39 -10.12
N LYS A 1086 29.44 -29.46 -11.04
CA LYS A 1086 30.87 -29.47 -10.72
C LYS A 1086 31.33 -28.20 -9.99
N GLY A 1087 30.82 -27.03 -10.39
CA GLY A 1087 31.13 -25.76 -9.71
C GLY A 1087 30.41 -25.65 -8.37
N HIS A 1088 29.15 -26.04 -8.30
CA HIS A 1088 28.41 -26.05 -7.03
C HIS A 1088 29.05 -26.95 -5.97
N GLU A 1089 29.64 -28.08 -6.35
CA GLU A 1089 30.37 -28.93 -5.40
C GLU A 1089 31.64 -28.27 -4.84
N GLU A 1090 32.44 -27.59 -5.67
CA GLU A 1090 33.63 -26.88 -5.16
C GLU A 1090 33.24 -25.65 -4.32
N LEU A 1091 32.15 -24.94 -4.67
CA LEU A 1091 31.56 -23.89 -3.82
C LEU A 1091 31.15 -24.42 -2.44
N ALA A 1092 30.48 -25.57 -2.38
CA ALA A 1092 30.02 -26.19 -1.14
C ALA A 1092 31.19 -26.54 -0.21
N LYS A 1093 32.28 -27.09 -0.78
CA LYS A 1093 33.52 -27.38 -0.03
C LYS A 1093 34.21 -26.13 0.48
N GLY A 1094 34.28 -25.07 -0.34
CA GLY A 1094 34.86 -23.78 0.05
C GLY A 1094 34.13 -23.16 1.24
N LEU A 1095 32.79 -23.15 1.19
CA LEU A 1095 31.96 -22.67 2.30
C LEU A 1095 32.13 -23.53 3.57
N TRP A 1096 32.09 -24.85 3.45
CA TRP A 1096 32.32 -25.76 4.59
C TRP A 1096 33.67 -25.52 5.27
N ASN A 1097 34.75 -25.46 4.48
CA ASN A 1097 36.10 -25.23 5.01
C ASN A 1097 36.19 -23.89 5.76
N ASN A 1098 35.60 -22.82 5.22
CA ASN A 1098 35.61 -21.50 5.85
C ASN A 1098 34.81 -21.42 7.16
N MET A 1099 33.77 -22.25 7.35
CA MET A 1099 33.05 -22.34 8.62
C MET A 1099 33.90 -22.93 9.76
N PHE A 1100 34.85 -23.81 9.43
CA PHE A 1100 35.76 -24.47 10.38
C PHE A 1100 37.19 -23.88 10.35
N GLN A 1101 37.31 -22.62 9.93
CA GLN A 1101 38.55 -21.86 9.96
C GLN A 1101 38.34 -20.50 10.67
N PRO A 1102 39.30 -20.06 11.52
CA PRO A 1102 39.22 -18.77 12.20
C PRO A 1102 39.30 -17.62 11.20
N GLU A 1103 38.66 -16.49 11.52
CA GLU A 1103 38.55 -15.29 10.67
C GLU A 1103 39.85 -14.88 9.94
N GLY A 1104 40.98 -14.78 10.68
CA GLY A 1104 42.29 -14.44 10.11
C GLY A 1104 43.00 -15.56 9.32
N GLY A 1105 42.34 -16.70 9.13
CA GLY A 1105 42.87 -17.91 8.48
C GLY A 1105 41.84 -18.67 7.63
N LYS A 1106 40.70 -18.05 7.29
CA LYS A 1106 39.73 -18.58 6.33
C LYS A 1106 40.38 -18.74 4.94
N MET A 1107 40.01 -19.80 4.23
CA MET A 1107 40.50 -20.08 2.88
C MET A 1107 40.05 -18.98 1.92
N ILE A 1108 40.99 -18.53 1.08
CA ILE A 1108 40.74 -17.71 -0.10
C ILE A 1108 41.11 -18.57 -1.31
N VAL A 1109 40.12 -18.89 -2.15
CA VAL A 1109 40.33 -19.70 -3.35
C VAL A 1109 40.75 -18.78 -4.49
N ASN A 1110 42.02 -18.88 -4.91
CA ASN A 1110 42.51 -18.10 -6.04
C ASN A 1110 42.03 -18.66 -7.39
N SER A 1111 41.75 -19.96 -7.48
CA SER A 1111 41.15 -20.61 -8.66
C SER A 1111 40.68 -22.02 -8.33
N PHE A 1112 39.59 -22.47 -8.97
CA PHE A 1112 39.06 -23.84 -8.85
C PHE A 1112 39.75 -24.85 -9.80
N SER A 1113 40.93 -24.52 -10.34
CA SER A 1113 41.72 -25.44 -11.18
C SER A 1113 42.14 -26.72 -10.45
N ASP A 1114 42.51 -26.60 -9.18
CA ASP A 1114 42.81 -27.73 -8.30
C ASP A 1114 41.58 -28.04 -7.43
N PRO A 1115 41.21 -29.32 -7.24
CA PRO A 1115 40.01 -29.70 -6.50
C PRO A 1115 40.19 -29.46 -4.99
N ILE A 1116 39.20 -28.85 -4.35
CA ILE A 1116 39.23 -28.57 -2.91
C ILE A 1116 39.08 -29.89 -2.15
N SER A 1117 39.91 -30.07 -1.10
CA SER A 1117 39.75 -31.10 -0.09
C SER A 1117 38.91 -30.58 1.08
N LEU A 1118 38.02 -31.41 1.62
CA LEU A 1118 37.24 -31.08 2.81
C LEU A 1118 38.08 -31.26 4.07
N ILE A 1119 38.02 -30.28 4.96
CA ILE A 1119 38.61 -30.38 6.30
C ILE A 1119 37.58 -30.94 7.30
N CYS A 1120 38.04 -31.74 8.25
CA CYS A 1120 37.25 -32.08 9.43
C CYS A 1120 37.41 -31.00 10.51
N PRO A 1121 36.38 -30.76 11.35
CA PRO A 1121 36.53 -29.92 12.54
C PRO A 1121 37.69 -30.42 13.43
N PRO A 1122 38.60 -29.53 13.89
CA PRO A 1122 39.74 -29.93 14.70
C PRO A 1122 39.30 -30.35 16.11
N MET A 1123 39.93 -31.39 16.68
CA MET A 1123 39.60 -31.86 18.04
C MET A 1123 39.79 -30.80 19.13
N GLU A 1124 40.69 -29.82 18.90
CA GLU A 1124 40.94 -28.70 19.81
C GLU A 1124 39.84 -27.62 19.75
N HIS A 1125 39.04 -27.57 18.67
CA HIS A 1125 37.95 -26.62 18.47
C HIS A 1125 36.88 -27.18 17.50
N PRO A 1126 35.98 -28.06 17.98
CA PRO A 1126 34.98 -28.72 17.13
C PRO A 1126 33.81 -27.82 16.71
N TYR A 1127 33.83 -26.55 17.11
CA TYR A 1127 32.76 -25.57 16.89
C TYR A 1127 32.99 -24.73 15.62
N ILE A 1128 31.91 -24.14 15.10
CA ILE A 1128 31.93 -23.20 13.98
C ILE A 1128 32.60 -21.88 14.44
N PHE A 1129 33.47 -21.30 13.61
CA PHE A 1129 34.11 -20.03 13.93
C PHE A 1129 33.18 -18.85 13.60
N THR A 1130 32.66 -18.21 14.66
CA THR A 1130 31.59 -17.20 14.60
C THR A 1130 32.01 -15.77 14.99
N ARG A 1131 33.29 -15.53 15.37
CA ARG A 1131 33.72 -14.27 15.99
C ARG A 1131 35.00 -13.65 15.39
N PRO A 1132 35.01 -12.35 15.00
CA PRO A 1132 36.22 -11.61 14.64
C PRO A 1132 37.12 -11.39 15.86
N LEU A 1133 38.44 -11.60 15.68
CA LEU A 1133 39.36 -11.80 16.81
C LEU A 1133 39.88 -10.48 17.44
N ALA A 1134 38.97 -9.69 18.01
CA ALA A 1134 39.29 -8.51 18.79
C ALA A 1134 39.76 -8.85 20.23
N ALA A 1135 41.07 -9.13 20.37
CA ALA A 1135 41.82 -9.11 21.62
C ALA A 1135 41.21 -9.82 22.85
N HIS A 1136 41.40 -11.15 22.94
CA HIS A 1136 41.31 -11.88 24.21
C HIS A 1136 42.32 -11.30 25.22
N SER A 1137 41.85 -10.54 26.22
CA SER A 1137 42.68 -9.91 27.24
C SER A 1137 43.10 -10.88 28.36
N GLY A 1138 43.80 -11.96 27.99
CA GLY A 1138 44.33 -12.97 28.92
C GLY A 1138 45.81 -13.23 28.64
N ARG A 1139 46.68 -13.03 29.65
CA ARG A 1139 48.12 -13.34 29.51
C ARG A 1139 48.33 -14.86 29.43
N PRO A 1140 49.15 -15.37 28.49
CA PRO A 1140 49.64 -16.73 28.61
C PRO A 1140 50.57 -16.87 29.83
N PRO A 1141 50.61 -18.03 30.51
CA PRO A 1141 51.56 -18.28 31.59
C PRO A 1141 52.99 -18.37 31.04
N LEU A 1142 53.96 -17.76 31.73
CA LEU A 1142 55.37 -17.95 31.39
C LEU A 1142 55.83 -19.36 31.78
N GLN A 1143 56.26 -20.15 30.80
CA GLN A 1143 57.27 -21.18 31.01
C GLN A 1143 58.38 -21.09 29.95
N SER A 1144 59.56 -20.68 30.42
CA SER A 1144 60.90 -20.85 29.83
C SER A 1144 61.04 -20.84 28.29
N ALA A 1145 61.34 -19.67 27.74
CA ALA A 1145 62.31 -19.56 26.64
C ALA A 1145 63.64 -19.04 27.23
N THR A 1146 64.69 -19.87 27.23
CA THR A 1146 66.03 -19.45 27.63
C THR A 1146 66.69 -18.65 26.49
N LEU A 1147 67.37 -17.55 26.82
CA LEU A 1147 68.01 -16.70 25.81
C LEU A 1147 69.17 -17.41 25.11
N SER A 1148 69.27 -17.25 23.79
CA SER A 1148 70.57 -17.00 23.16
C SER A 1148 70.47 -16.01 21.99
N GLN A 1149 71.28 -14.95 22.10
CA GLN A 1149 71.75 -14.08 21.01
C GLN A 1149 70.72 -13.35 20.11
N ILE A 1150 70.23 -12.24 20.65
CA ILE A 1150 69.95 -11.03 19.87
C ILE A 1150 71.21 -10.59 19.10
N SER A 1151 71.06 -10.15 17.84
CA SER A 1151 72.04 -9.28 17.17
C SER A 1151 71.35 -8.40 16.12
N ARG A 1152 71.38 -7.07 16.33
CA ARG A 1152 70.94 -6.00 15.39
C ARG A 1152 69.47 -6.12 14.92
N LEU A 1153 68.50 -5.46 15.54
CA LEU A 1153 68.29 -4.00 15.45
C LEU A 1153 67.18 -3.58 16.43
N LEU A 1154 67.38 -2.47 17.15
CA LEU A 1154 66.35 -1.84 17.99
C LEU A 1154 66.22 -0.35 17.69
N LEU A 1155 64.98 0.04 17.43
CA LEU A 1155 64.30 1.30 17.76
C LEU A 1155 65.11 2.61 17.91
N ALA A 1156 64.80 3.56 17.02
CA ALA A 1156 64.68 4.99 17.32
C ALA A 1156 63.76 5.65 16.27
N HIS A 1157 62.93 6.65 16.55
CA HIS A 1157 62.17 6.93 17.80
C HIS A 1157 60.96 7.84 17.47
N PHE A 1158 60.15 8.18 18.47
CA PHE A 1158 59.00 9.09 18.34
C PHE A 1158 59.44 10.58 18.42
N HIS A 1159 58.58 11.47 17.91
CA HIS A 1159 58.55 12.95 17.96
C HIS A 1159 59.56 13.75 18.83
N CYS A 1160 60.04 14.91 18.33
CA CYS A 1160 59.58 16.25 18.82
C CYS A 1160 60.20 17.51 18.14
N SER A 1161 59.41 18.60 18.16
CA SER A 1161 59.76 20.04 18.35
C SER A 1161 60.67 20.86 17.38
N VAL A 1162 60.03 21.76 16.61
CA VAL A 1162 60.10 23.25 16.60
C VAL A 1162 61.44 24.02 16.79
N LEU A 1163 61.57 25.15 16.05
CA LEU A 1163 62.35 26.41 16.20
C LEU A 1163 63.15 26.72 14.89
N HIS A 1164 63.32 27.96 14.37
CA HIS A 1164 62.92 29.33 14.78
C HIS A 1164 62.83 30.26 13.52
N TYR A 1165 62.28 31.48 13.65
CA TYR A 1165 62.54 32.65 12.77
C TYR A 1165 64.07 32.82 12.51
N ASN A 1166 64.59 33.35 11.38
CA ASN A 1166 64.41 34.74 10.89
C ASN A 1166 65.23 35.06 9.59
N VAL A 1167 64.94 36.21 8.95
CA VAL A 1167 65.86 37.10 8.15
C VAL A 1167 66.36 36.72 6.73
N LEU A 1168 66.05 37.61 5.75
CA LEU A 1168 66.65 37.86 4.40
C LEU A 1168 66.56 36.76 3.30
N SER A 1169 66.34 37.04 2.00
CA SER A 1169 66.09 38.32 1.29
C SER A 1169 65.33 38.18 -0.04
N THR A 1170 64.65 39.26 -0.45
CA THR A 1170 64.12 39.63 -1.79
C THR A 1170 65.10 39.37 -2.98
N PRO A 1171 64.69 39.31 -4.28
CA PRO A 1171 63.64 40.19 -4.88
C PRO A 1171 62.82 39.73 -6.13
N LYS A 1172 61.77 40.55 -6.45
CA LYS A 1172 60.97 40.62 -7.71
C LYS A 1172 60.11 39.37 -8.02
N GLY A 1173 58.90 39.45 -8.60
CA GLY A 1173 58.03 40.56 -9.06
C GLY A 1173 56.91 39.93 -9.94
N GLU A 1174 55.73 40.51 -10.21
CA GLU A 1174 55.12 41.82 -9.94
C GLU A 1174 53.56 41.70 -9.96
N VAL A 1175 52.82 42.70 -9.42
CA VAL A 1175 51.60 43.35 -10.03
C VAL A 1175 50.36 42.49 -10.42
N ILE A 1176 49.08 42.80 -10.08
CA ILE A 1176 48.46 43.90 -9.30
C ILE A 1176 47.01 43.56 -8.80
N HIS A 1177 46.66 44.07 -7.61
CA HIS A 1177 45.36 44.46 -6.97
C HIS A 1177 43.96 43.79 -7.21
N PRO A 1178 42.98 44.03 -6.28
CA PRO A 1178 41.67 43.34 -6.19
C PRO A 1178 40.42 44.27 -6.23
N ALA A 1179 39.21 43.70 -6.11
CA ALA A 1179 37.92 44.32 -5.71
C ALA A 1179 36.81 43.22 -5.67
N GLU A 1180 35.66 43.30 -4.98
CA GLU A 1180 35.26 44.10 -3.80
C GLU A 1180 34.07 43.44 -3.06
N GLN A 1181 33.51 44.17 -2.08
CA GLN A 1181 32.35 43.92 -1.23
C GLN A 1181 31.08 43.33 -1.89
N LYS A 1182 30.26 42.66 -1.06
CA LYS A 1182 28.77 42.58 -1.07
C LYS A 1182 28.08 42.06 -2.35
N HIS A 1183 27.26 41.01 -2.18
CA HIS A 1183 25.89 41.27 -1.74
C HIS A 1183 25.32 40.16 -0.86
#